data_AF-G4NP74-F1
#
_entry.id   AF-G4NP74-F1
#
_cell.length_a   1.000
_cell.length_b   1.000
_cell.length_c   1.000
_cell.angle_alpha   90.00
_cell.angle_beta   90.00
_cell.angle_gamma   90.00
#
_symmetry.space_group_name_H-M   'P 1'
#
loop_
_entity.id
_entity.type
_entity.pdbx_description
1 polymer ?
#
loop_
_entity_poly.entity_id
_entity_poly.type
_entity_poly.pdbx_seq_one_letter_code
_entity_poly.pdbx_strand_id
1 'polypeptide(L)'
;MRMNKRTLLFVSLVSAAFLGCQIFFGYRDLKSCQDLAEKQRAISEQILASTEQLSVVPWTASLEESESVNQYAIRLGNRLLLLTKGGSHPEVYSRGTYWSLIEQTSTFGGILVSLYGETGQEVLSKGSSVYLPNQRDAFPVLVAEFRSNQEPLVFLGEYKDGKIANKAGAIYGTSLVFLNTGNGFVPLGIYNSKEECVESLDLPMARAVVFADKENPTASGSYYMLSNEYMQIVVSQESGAIEGINLPFASDQEENKSIVNEIGFDRELAINSPSEASFPGVETIDSQRQNIANVVGGYYPLLRRGTLSDVKKRVPAQYQALNIVSGRELASPVATGFRVVSFDNKTLILESGDGGIRRTYSLGEQPYAFELEIQTTQGREDLWITSGVPEVEIMSNAFVPAVKYHAVKKNKSDLFNVKLPKAKDSLLVRNNATPQWILNSNGYFGVILTPRTPIPAGYASSFIPGNVVPTRLSQLPPKDQAYPASKYPGYTAMLPLPKEAGRYQFMVYAGPLADPTLKALDRANANSKGETPEYVDAIAFRGFFSFITEPFAALLFVIMKFFKFLTGSWGISIILLTIVLKLLLYPLNAWSIRSMRRMQKLSPYIQEIQQKYKREPKRAQMEIMALYKMNKVNPITGCLPLLIQIPFLIAMFDLLKSSFLLRGASFIPGWIDNLTAPDVLFSWETPIWFIGKEFHLLPILLGVVMFAQQKISAVKRSGPASDQQRQQEAMGTMMALLFTFMFYNFPSGLNIYWFSSMLLGVVQQWVTNKILDEKHLQHEVIINKKR
;
A
#
# COMPACT_ATOMS: atom_id res chain seq x y z
N MET A 1 6.98 -74.95 -40.20
CA MET A 1 5.77 -74.80 -39.35
C MET A 1 4.66 -74.20 -40.23
N ARG A 2 3.64 -74.98 -40.63
CA ARG A 2 2.57 -74.49 -41.53
C ARG A 2 1.67 -73.53 -40.74
N MET A 3 1.86 -72.22 -40.93
CA MET A 3 1.03 -71.18 -40.32
C MET A 3 -0.43 -71.36 -40.77
N ASN A 4 -1.35 -71.37 -39.81
CA ASN A 4 -2.78 -71.56 -40.06
C ASN A 4 -3.32 -70.39 -40.93
N LYS A 5 -4.16 -70.69 -41.93
CA LYS A 5 -4.66 -69.69 -42.91
C LYS A 5 -5.31 -68.48 -42.26
N ARG A 6 -5.92 -68.64 -41.07
CA ARG A 6 -6.51 -67.54 -40.29
C ARG A 6 -5.47 -66.58 -39.71
N THR A 7 -4.30 -67.08 -39.31
CA THR A 7 -3.19 -66.28 -38.78
C THR A 7 -2.50 -65.49 -39.90
N LEU A 8 -2.36 -66.07 -41.09
CA LEU A 8 -1.82 -65.36 -42.26
C LEU A 8 -2.74 -64.19 -42.67
N LEU A 9 -4.06 -64.41 -42.64
CA LEU A 9 -5.04 -63.38 -42.97
C LEU A 9 -5.06 -62.23 -41.94
N PHE A 10 -4.92 -62.57 -40.65
CA PHE A 10 -4.79 -61.57 -39.58
C PHE A 10 -3.50 -60.75 -39.71
N VAL A 11 -2.36 -61.40 -39.94
CA VAL A 11 -1.07 -60.71 -40.12
C VAL A 11 -1.07 -59.84 -41.37
N SER A 12 -1.64 -60.31 -42.49
CA SER A 12 -1.76 -59.50 -43.71
C SER A 12 -2.71 -58.31 -43.54
N LEU A 13 -3.82 -58.44 -42.79
CA LEU A 13 -4.73 -57.34 -42.50
C LEU A 13 -4.10 -56.29 -41.57
N VAL A 14 -3.36 -56.73 -40.54
CA VAL A 14 -2.64 -55.82 -39.64
C VAL A 14 -1.50 -55.11 -40.38
N SER A 15 -0.76 -55.81 -41.24
CA SER A 15 0.27 -55.19 -42.09
C SER A 15 -0.32 -54.22 -43.10
N ALA A 16 -1.47 -54.53 -43.70
CA ALA A 16 -2.17 -53.62 -44.62
C ALA A 16 -2.75 -52.38 -43.88
N ALA A 17 -3.22 -52.55 -42.65
CA ALA A 17 -3.66 -51.45 -41.79
C ALA A 17 -2.49 -50.55 -41.36
N PHE A 18 -1.32 -51.13 -41.08
CA PHE A 18 -0.09 -50.39 -40.78
C PHE A 18 0.45 -49.65 -42.01
N LEU A 19 0.44 -50.28 -43.18
CA LEU A 19 0.83 -49.63 -44.44
C LEU A 19 -0.15 -48.50 -44.81
N GLY A 20 -1.45 -48.75 -44.62
CA GLY A 20 -2.51 -47.74 -44.79
C GLY A 20 -2.33 -46.56 -43.83
N CYS A 21 -1.98 -46.80 -42.56
CA CYS A 21 -1.65 -45.73 -41.62
C CYS A 21 -0.38 -44.98 -42.02
N GLN A 22 0.67 -45.67 -42.49
CA GLN A 22 1.90 -45.01 -42.93
C GLN A 22 1.69 -44.14 -44.17
N ILE A 23 0.86 -44.57 -45.12
CA ILE A 23 0.56 -43.81 -46.34
C ILE A 23 -0.40 -42.64 -46.02
N PHE A 24 -1.39 -42.84 -45.15
CA PHE A 24 -2.41 -41.82 -44.86
C PHE A 24 -1.94 -40.77 -43.82
N PHE A 25 -1.10 -41.14 -42.86
CA PHE A 25 -0.52 -40.21 -41.89
C PHE A 25 0.87 -39.69 -42.30
N GLY A 26 1.69 -40.48 -43.01
CA GLY A 26 3.07 -40.10 -43.36
C GLY A 26 3.21 -39.07 -44.49
N TYR A 27 2.21 -38.91 -45.36
CA TYR A 27 2.26 -37.91 -46.45
C TYR A 27 1.73 -36.52 -46.04
N ARG A 28 1.00 -36.44 -44.93
CA ARG A 28 0.41 -35.17 -44.47
C ARG A 28 1.44 -34.29 -43.74
N ASP A 29 2.44 -34.91 -43.11
CA ASP A 29 3.48 -34.22 -42.34
C ASP A 29 4.39 -33.35 -43.21
N LEU A 30 4.75 -33.77 -44.43
CA LEU A 30 5.71 -33.03 -45.25
C LEU A 30 5.14 -31.69 -45.76
N LYS A 31 3.87 -31.72 -46.19
CA LYS A 31 3.17 -30.52 -46.68
C LYS A 31 2.79 -29.59 -45.52
N SER A 32 2.41 -30.14 -44.36
CA SER A 32 2.23 -29.33 -43.16
C SER A 32 3.54 -28.73 -42.65
N CYS A 33 4.67 -29.44 -42.77
CA CYS A 33 5.99 -28.89 -42.42
C CYS A 33 6.40 -27.75 -43.36
N GLN A 34 6.11 -27.86 -44.66
CA GLN A 34 6.34 -26.77 -45.63
C GLN A 34 5.45 -25.55 -45.33
N ASP A 35 4.14 -25.75 -45.13
CA ASP A 35 3.20 -24.67 -44.76
C ASP A 35 3.58 -24.01 -43.43
N LEU A 36 4.07 -24.78 -42.46
CA LEU A 36 4.51 -24.28 -41.15
C LEU A 36 5.83 -23.50 -41.27
N ALA A 37 6.76 -23.97 -42.11
CA ALA A 37 8.00 -23.26 -42.40
C ALA A 37 7.74 -21.91 -43.12
N GLU A 38 6.83 -21.86 -44.09
CA GLU A 38 6.43 -20.61 -44.76
C GLU A 38 5.75 -19.63 -43.79
N LYS A 39 4.84 -20.12 -42.93
CA LYS A 39 4.22 -19.29 -41.88
C LYS A 39 5.26 -18.75 -40.90
N GLN A 40 6.21 -19.57 -40.48
CA GLN A 40 7.29 -19.15 -39.59
C GLN A 40 8.17 -18.08 -40.25
N ARG A 41 8.45 -18.21 -41.56
CA ARG A 41 9.23 -17.21 -42.31
C ARG A 41 8.51 -15.87 -42.39
N ALA A 42 7.21 -15.86 -42.69
CA ALA A 42 6.40 -14.63 -42.71
C ALA A 42 6.36 -13.93 -41.33
N ILE A 43 6.27 -14.71 -40.24
CA ILE A 43 6.33 -14.20 -38.87
C ILE A 43 7.72 -13.59 -38.59
N SER A 44 8.79 -14.26 -39.01
CA SER A 44 10.17 -13.80 -38.86
C SER A 44 10.38 -12.46 -39.58
N GLU A 45 9.92 -12.32 -40.82
CA GLU A 45 10.00 -11.07 -41.58
C GLU A 45 9.23 -9.93 -40.89
N GLN A 46 8.05 -10.22 -40.34
CA GLN A 46 7.25 -9.25 -39.60
C GLN A 46 7.93 -8.78 -38.30
N ILE A 47 8.55 -9.71 -37.55
CA ILE A 47 9.27 -9.39 -36.31
C ILE A 47 10.53 -8.56 -36.61
N LEU A 48 11.30 -8.94 -37.63
CA LEU A 48 12.48 -8.20 -38.07
C LEU A 48 12.10 -6.79 -38.56
N ALA A 49 11.00 -6.64 -39.31
CA ALA A 49 10.50 -5.34 -39.74
C ALA A 49 10.06 -4.44 -38.57
N SER A 50 9.63 -5.02 -37.46
CA SER A 50 9.26 -4.28 -36.24
C SER A 50 10.45 -3.93 -35.33
N THR A 51 11.64 -4.47 -35.60
CA THR A 51 12.83 -4.32 -34.77
C THR A 51 13.90 -3.53 -35.51
N GLU A 52 13.95 -2.21 -35.34
CA GLU A 52 14.91 -1.34 -36.07
C GLU A 52 16.39 -1.68 -35.84
N GLN A 53 16.72 -2.40 -34.75
CA GLN A 53 18.09 -2.67 -34.34
C GLN A 53 18.65 -4.05 -34.75
N LEU A 54 17.82 -5.01 -35.17
CA LEU A 54 18.23 -6.40 -35.42
C LEU A 54 17.85 -6.85 -36.84
N SER A 55 18.84 -7.32 -37.60
CA SER A 55 18.61 -7.86 -38.96
C SER A 55 19.46 -9.09 -39.23
N VAL A 56 18.99 -9.98 -40.11
CA VAL A 56 19.73 -11.13 -40.62
C VAL A 56 20.39 -10.71 -41.94
N VAL A 57 21.71 -10.87 -42.04
CA VAL A 57 22.50 -10.43 -43.20
C VAL A 57 23.46 -11.53 -43.69
N PRO A 58 23.67 -11.67 -45.01
CA PRO A 58 24.68 -12.57 -45.54
C PRO A 58 26.09 -12.03 -45.28
N TRP A 59 27.08 -12.92 -45.17
CA TRP A 59 28.49 -12.54 -45.03
C TRP A 59 29.41 -13.38 -45.93
N THR A 60 30.58 -12.86 -46.26
CA THR A 60 31.64 -13.54 -47.02
C THR A 60 33.01 -13.31 -46.38
N ALA A 61 33.96 -14.24 -46.56
CA ALA A 61 35.32 -14.11 -46.02
C ALA A 61 36.21 -13.22 -46.89
N SER A 62 35.83 -12.98 -48.15
CA SER A 62 36.52 -12.06 -49.05
C SER A 62 35.54 -11.33 -49.98
N LEU A 63 35.97 -10.21 -50.55
CA LEU A 63 35.16 -9.37 -51.43
C LEU A 63 34.84 -10.05 -52.79
N GLU A 64 35.60 -11.09 -53.14
CA GLU A 64 35.54 -11.82 -54.41
C GLU A 64 34.72 -13.12 -54.31
N GLU A 65 34.30 -13.50 -53.10
CA GLU A 65 33.53 -14.72 -52.85
C GLU A 65 32.03 -14.47 -53.09
N SER A 66 31.35 -15.37 -53.77
CA SER A 66 29.91 -15.26 -53.99
C SER A 66 29.14 -15.58 -52.71
N GLU A 67 28.08 -14.80 -52.42
CA GLU A 67 27.22 -15.03 -51.24
C GLU A 67 26.68 -16.47 -51.25
N SER A 68 27.05 -17.26 -50.24
CA SER A 68 26.59 -18.64 -50.10
C SER A 68 25.31 -18.71 -49.27
N VAL A 69 24.45 -19.68 -49.58
CA VAL A 69 23.16 -19.92 -48.89
C VAL A 69 23.34 -20.35 -47.41
N ASN A 70 24.58 -20.49 -46.94
CA ASN A 70 24.92 -20.99 -45.60
C ASN A 70 25.65 -19.98 -44.71
N GLN A 71 25.92 -18.77 -45.20
CA GLN A 71 26.68 -17.77 -44.46
C GLN A 71 25.79 -16.59 -44.07
N TYR A 72 25.11 -16.73 -42.94
CA TYR A 72 24.31 -15.66 -42.34
C TYR A 72 24.88 -15.21 -41.00
N ALA A 73 24.69 -13.93 -40.72
CA ALA A 73 25.08 -13.26 -39.50
C ALA A 73 23.90 -12.44 -38.97
N ILE A 74 23.93 -12.17 -37.67
CA ILE A 74 22.97 -11.28 -37.02
C ILE A 74 23.64 -9.92 -36.86
N ARG A 75 23.08 -8.91 -37.53
CA ARG A 75 23.48 -7.52 -37.37
C ARG A 75 22.67 -6.89 -36.24
N LEU A 76 23.37 -6.31 -35.27
CA LEU A 76 22.86 -5.56 -34.14
C LEU A 76 23.42 -4.14 -34.19
N GLY A 77 22.69 -3.21 -34.82
CA GLY A 77 23.18 -1.86 -35.11
C GLY A 77 24.50 -1.89 -35.90
N ASN A 78 25.59 -1.47 -35.25
CA ASN A 78 26.94 -1.39 -35.83
C ASN A 78 27.83 -2.58 -35.40
N ARG A 79 27.23 -3.73 -35.08
CA ARG A 79 27.93 -4.97 -34.71
C ARG A 79 27.39 -6.15 -35.49
N LEU A 80 28.25 -7.14 -35.72
CA LEU A 80 27.92 -8.35 -36.44
C LEU A 80 28.27 -9.58 -35.59
N LEU A 81 27.29 -10.47 -35.36
CA LEU A 81 27.48 -11.76 -34.67
C LEU A 81 27.40 -12.91 -35.67
N LEU A 82 28.46 -13.71 -35.72
CA LEU A 82 28.57 -14.91 -36.56
C LEU A 82 28.67 -16.18 -35.70
N LEU A 83 28.09 -17.26 -36.21
CA LEU A 83 28.30 -18.63 -35.73
C LEU A 83 29.01 -19.43 -36.82
N THR A 84 30.21 -19.94 -36.54
CA THR A 84 30.97 -20.79 -37.48
C THR A 84 31.36 -22.12 -36.86
N LYS A 85 31.45 -23.17 -37.67
CA LYS A 85 32.02 -24.47 -37.28
C LYS A 85 33.40 -24.62 -37.92
N GLY A 86 34.42 -24.13 -37.23
CA GLY A 86 35.82 -24.15 -37.67
C GLY A 86 36.22 -22.93 -38.50
N GLY A 87 37.36 -22.34 -38.17
CA GLY A 87 37.94 -21.15 -38.80
C GLY A 87 37.59 -19.86 -38.06
N SER A 88 38.63 -19.11 -37.68
CA SER A 88 38.52 -17.69 -37.29
C SER A 88 38.78 -16.85 -38.53
N HIS A 89 37.89 -15.92 -38.82
CA HIS A 89 38.08 -14.95 -39.89
C HIS A 89 38.45 -13.61 -39.24
N PRO A 90 39.65 -13.06 -39.49
CA PRO A 90 40.03 -11.77 -38.92
C PRO A 90 39.18 -10.63 -39.50
N GLU A 91 38.66 -10.83 -40.70
CA GLU A 91 37.90 -9.85 -41.47
C GLU A 91 36.76 -10.55 -42.20
N VAL A 92 35.59 -9.91 -42.24
CA VAL A 92 34.43 -10.38 -43.00
C VAL A 92 33.76 -9.22 -43.72
N TYR A 93 33.08 -9.54 -44.82
CA TYR A 93 32.29 -8.58 -45.58
C TYR A 93 30.81 -8.94 -45.49
N SER A 94 29.94 -7.97 -45.30
CA SER A 94 28.48 -8.15 -45.36
C SER A 94 27.89 -7.05 -46.23
N ARG A 95 27.24 -7.43 -47.34
CA ARG A 95 26.71 -6.49 -48.35
C ARG A 95 27.73 -5.44 -48.81
N GLY A 96 28.99 -5.86 -48.97
CA GLY A 96 30.11 -5.00 -49.39
C GLY A 96 30.69 -4.08 -48.30
N THR A 97 30.14 -4.07 -47.08
CA THR A 97 30.71 -3.37 -45.92
C THR A 97 31.77 -4.23 -45.25
N TYR A 98 32.92 -3.64 -44.90
CA TYR A 98 34.02 -4.29 -44.18
C TYR A 98 33.78 -4.33 -42.67
N TRP A 99 34.08 -5.47 -42.04
CA TRP A 99 33.96 -5.69 -40.60
C TRP A 99 35.22 -6.35 -40.05
N SER A 100 35.73 -5.83 -38.93
CA SER A 100 36.93 -6.34 -38.26
C SER A 100 36.58 -7.16 -37.02
N LEU A 101 37.27 -8.27 -36.78
CA LEU A 101 37.04 -9.12 -35.61
C LEU A 101 37.42 -8.37 -34.33
N ILE A 102 36.46 -8.27 -33.41
CA ILE A 102 36.66 -7.69 -32.07
C ILE A 102 37.09 -8.80 -31.11
N GLU A 103 36.28 -9.85 -31.01
CA GLU A 103 36.49 -10.95 -30.06
C GLU A 103 35.74 -12.20 -30.52
N GLN A 104 36.19 -13.37 -30.04
CA GLN A 104 35.63 -14.66 -30.42
C GLN A 104 35.64 -15.58 -29.21
N THR A 105 34.54 -16.31 -29.02
CA THR A 105 34.41 -17.32 -27.98
C THR A 105 33.97 -18.66 -28.58
N SER A 106 34.25 -19.76 -27.89
CA SER A 106 33.84 -21.11 -28.29
C SER A 106 32.78 -21.65 -27.36
N THR A 107 31.72 -22.23 -27.91
CA THR A 107 30.64 -22.88 -27.13
C THR A 107 30.59 -24.38 -27.41
N PHE A 108 29.61 -25.08 -26.82
CA PHE A 108 29.40 -26.50 -27.01
C PHE A 108 29.47 -26.95 -28.49
N GLY A 109 30.05 -28.13 -28.73
CA GLY A 109 30.12 -28.74 -30.06
C GLY A 109 31.09 -28.08 -31.05
N GLY A 110 32.03 -27.25 -30.57
CA GLY A 110 33.05 -26.59 -31.40
C GLY A 110 32.52 -25.44 -32.26
N ILE A 111 31.39 -24.85 -31.85
CA ILE A 111 30.80 -23.68 -32.49
C ILE A 111 31.54 -22.44 -31.99
N LEU A 112 32.04 -21.64 -32.93
CA LEU A 112 32.72 -20.39 -32.67
C LEU A 112 31.74 -19.24 -32.85
N VAL A 113 31.63 -18.39 -31.84
CA VAL A 113 30.85 -17.16 -31.88
C VAL A 113 31.80 -16.00 -32.02
N SER A 114 31.74 -15.34 -33.17
CA SER A 114 32.66 -14.25 -33.52
C SER A 114 31.89 -12.93 -33.54
N LEU A 115 32.45 -11.94 -32.87
CA LEU A 115 31.92 -10.57 -32.83
C LEU A 115 32.79 -9.66 -33.70
N TYR A 116 32.16 -8.97 -34.65
CA TYR A 116 32.82 -7.97 -35.50
C TYR A 116 32.24 -6.57 -35.33
N GLY A 117 33.06 -5.55 -35.63
CA GLY A 117 32.66 -4.14 -35.65
C GLY A 117 33.22 -3.38 -36.85
N GLU A 118 32.57 -2.25 -37.17
CA GLU A 118 33.03 -1.31 -38.20
C GLU A 118 34.31 -0.58 -37.76
N THR A 119 35.19 -0.27 -38.72
CA THR A 119 36.53 0.28 -38.49
C THR A 119 36.50 1.65 -37.80
N GLY A 120 37.23 1.82 -36.69
CA GLY A 120 37.49 3.12 -36.05
C GLY A 120 36.81 3.40 -34.69
N GLN A 121 36.24 2.41 -34.02
CA GLN A 121 35.65 2.60 -32.67
C GLN A 121 36.50 2.00 -31.54
N GLU A 122 36.59 2.72 -30.42
CA GLU A 122 37.28 2.29 -29.20
C GLU A 122 36.69 1.00 -28.64
N VAL A 123 37.58 0.08 -28.26
CA VAL A 123 37.26 -1.11 -27.46
C VAL A 123 36.76 -0.63 -26.09
N LEU A 124 35.47 -0.80 -25.82
CA LEU A 124 34.90 -0.58 -24.48
C LEU A 124 35.70 -1.39 -23.45
N SER A 125 36.18 -0.72 -22.41
CA SER A 125 36.90 -1.32 -21.29
C SER A 125 36.12 -2.49 -20.68
N LYS A 126 36.85 -3.54 -20.26
CA LYS A 126 36.32 -4.76 -19.61
C LYS A 126 35.38 -4.38 -18.45
N GLY A 127 34.08 -4.41 -18.71
CA GLY A 127 33.01 -4.09 -17.77
C GLY A 127 32.48 -5.35 -17.06
N SER A 128 32.20 -5.22 -15.77
CA SER A 128 31.71 -6.27 -14.86
C SER A 128 30.38 -6.93 -15.27
N SER A 129 30.25 -8.22 -14.98
CA SER A 129 29.16 -9.17 -15.27
C SER A 129 27.74 -8.72 -14.85
N VAL A 130 26.72 -9.24 -15.54
CA VAL A 130 25.29 -8.96 -15.31
C VAL A 130 24.62 -10.21 -14.74
N TYR A 131 23.99 -10.12 -13.57
CA TYR A 131 23.25 -11.27 -13.00
C TYR A 131 21.85 -11.33 -13.64
N LEU A 132 21.48 -12.45 -14.27
CA LEU A 132 20.06 -12.68 -14.53
C LEU A 132 19.40 -13.15 -13.24
N PRO A 133 18.26 -12.57 -12.87
CA PRO A 133 17.44 -13.13 -11.82
C PRO A 133 17.03 -14.56 -12.23
N ASN A 134 17.10 -15.49 -11.28
CA ASN A 134 16.48 -16.80 -11.40
C ASN A 134 14.95 -16.62 -11.30
N GLN A 135 14.35 -15.97 -12.30
CA GLN A 135 12.90 -15.77 -12.34
C GLN A 135 12.24 -17.12 -12.57
N ARG A 136 11.36 -17.51 -11.64
CA ARG A 136 10.51 -18.71 -11.76
C ARG A 136 9.40 -18.54 -12.83
N ASP A 137 9.17 -17.30 -13.27
CA ASP A 137 8.19 -16.96 -14.30
C ASP A 137 8.87 -16.81 -15.66
N ALA A 138 8.19 -17.26 -16.70
CA ALA A 138 8.74 -17.24 -18.05
C ALA A 138 8.80 -15.79 -18.57
N PHE A 139 9.96 -15.36 -19.09
CA PHE A 139 10.11 -14.03 -19.66
C PHE A 139 10.32 -14.08 -21.18
N PRO A 140 9.85 -13.08 -21.94
CA PRO A 140 9.96 -13.08 -23.39
C PRO A 140 11.42 -12.90 -23.83
N VAL A 141 11.84 -13.73 -24.76
CA VAL A 141 13.15 -13.67 -25.43
C VAL A 141 12.96 -13.65 -26.94
N LEU A 142 13.90 -13.05 -27.65
CA LEU A 142 13.98 -13.16 -29.09
C LEU A 142 15.00 -14.23 -29.44
N VAL A 143 14.66 -15.12 -30.36
CA VAL A 143 15.47 -16.30 -30.68
C VAL A 143 15.75 -16.29 -32.17
N ALA A 144 17.02 -16.37 -32.54
CA ALA A 144 17.46 -16.53 -33.92
C ALA A 144 18.03 -17.94 -34.11
N GLU A 145 17.27 -18.80 -34.76
CA GLU A 145 17.58 -20.21 -34.98
C GLU A 145 18.34 -20.41 -36.30
N PHE A 146 19.55 -20.97 -36.22
CA PHE A 146 20.36 -21.28 -37.39
C PHE A 146 20.05 -22.70 -37.87
N ARG A 147 19.57 -22.80 -39.11
CA ARG A 147 19.23 -24.07 -39.77
C ARG A 147 20.17 -24.31 -40.95
N SER A 148 20.54 -25.56 -41.21
CA SER A 148 21.40 -25.91 -42.34
C SER A 148 20.70 -25.61 -43.67
N ASN A 149 21.38 -24.96 -44.61
CA ASN A 149 20.88 -24.63 -45.96
C ASN A 149 19.64 -23.73 -45.99
N GLN A 150 19.40 -22.92 -44.94
CA GLN A 150 18.27 -21.98 -44.86
C GLN A 150 18.67 -20.68 -44.14
N GLU A 151 17.96 -19.61 -44.45
CA GLU A 151 18.06 -18.33 -43.73
C GLU A 151 17.64 -18.52 -42.26
N PRO A 152 18.37 -17.92 -41.29
CA PRO A 152 18.03 -17.99 -39.88
C PRO A 152 16.59 -17.56 -39.60
N LEU A 153 15.87 -18.37 -38.82
CA LEU A 153 14.51 -18.06 -38.41
C LEU A 153 14.54 -17.23 -37.13
N VAL A 154 13.88 -16.06 -37.14
CA VAL A 154 13.76 -15.20 -35.95
C VAL A 154 12.34 -15.24 -35.40
N PHE A 155 12.19 -15.55 -34.12
CA PHE A 155 10.88 -15.60 -33.45
C PHE A 155 10.95 -15.16 -32.00
N LEU A 156 9.78 -14.81 -31.44
CA LEU A 156 9.62 -14.54 -30.01
C LEU A 156 9.35 -15.86 -29.27
N GLY A 157 10.22 -16.17 -28.30
CA GLY A 157 10.09 -17.30 -27.39
C GLY A 157 9.88 -16.84 -25.95
N GLU A 158 9.63 -17.80 -25.07
CA GLU A 158 9.58 -17.61 -23.62
C GLU A 158 10.71 -18.42 -22.98
N TYR A 159 11.60 -17.76 -22.23
CA TYR A 159 12.66 -18.43 -21.47
C TYR A 159 12.18 -18.76 -20.06
N LYS A 160 12.42 -19.99 -19.60
CA LYS A 160 12.14 -20.44 -18.24
C LYS A 160 13.06 -21.59 -17.84
N ASP A 161 13.72 -21.49 -16.69
CA ASP A 161 14.55 -22.57 -16.09
C ASP A 161 15.58 -23.20 -17.07
N GLY A 162 16.22 -22.39 -17.92
CA GLY A 162 17.20 -22.86 -18.93
C GLY A 162 16.59 -23.26 -20.27
N LYS A 163 15.26 -23.39 -20.35
CA LYS A 163 14.53 -23.84 -21.54
C LYS A 163 13.92 -22.67 -22.28
N ILE A 164 13.73 -22.84 -23.58
CA ILE A 164 13.04 -21.88 -24.44
C ILE A 164 11.81 -22.55 -25.05
N ALA A 165 10.65 -21.99 -24.75
CA ALA A 165 9.38 -22.40 -25.35
C ALA A 165 9.05 -21.50 -26.55
N ASN A 166 8.68 -22.12 -27.66
CA ASN A 166 8.13 -21.44 -28.84
C ASN A 166 6.70 -21.93 -29.09
N LYS A 167 5.73 -21.00 -29.10
CA LYS A 167 4.32 -21.32 -29.36
C LYS A 167 4.07 -21.80 -30.79
N ALA A 168 4.97 -21.50 -31.73
CA ALA A 168 4.85 -21.83 -33.15
C ALA A 168 5.48 -23.18 -33.55
N GLY A 169 6.10 -23.91 -32.63
CA GLY A 169 6.71 -25.23 -32.89
C GLY A 169 7.98 -25.48 -32.07
N ALA A 170 8.52 -26.69 -32.15
CA ALA A 170 9.77 -27.03 -31.47
C ALA A 170 11.00 -26.37 -32.12
N ILE A 171 12.04 -26.15 -31.32
CA ILE A 171 13.31 -25.54 -31.73
C ILE A 171 14.28 -26.69 -32.01
N TYR A 172 14.82 -26.77 -33.23
CA TYR A 172 15.63 -27.90 -33.67
C TYR A 172 17.11 -27.51 -33.86
N GLY A 173 17.39 -26.24 -34.19
CA GLY A 173 18.72 -25.72 -34.46
C GLY A 173 19.47 -25.16 -33.24
N THR A 174 20.73 -24.78 -33.48
CA THR A 174 21.50 -23.93 -32.56
C THR A 174 20.97 -22.51 -32.68
N SER A 175 20.56 -21.92 -31.56
CA SER A 175 19.92 -20.60 -31.59
C SER A 175 20.67 -19.57 -30.76
N LEU A 176 20.84 -18.38 -31.32
CA LEU A 176 21.25 -17.19 -30.56
C LEU A 176 20.01 -16.63 -29.86
N VAL A 177 20.12 -16.41 -28.56
CA VAL A 177 19.02 -15.95 -27.71
C VAL A 177 19.31 -14.52 -27.29
N PHE A 178 18.30 -13.65 -27.36
CA PHE A 178 18.41 -12.25 -27.01
C PHE A 178 17.34 -11.87 -25.98
N LEU A 179 17.73 -11.11 -24.96
CA LEU A 179 16.81 -10.49 -24.01
C LEU A 179 16.44 -9.10 -24.48
N ASN A 180 15.15 -8.81 -24.47
CA ASN A 180 14.66 -7.45 -24.65
C ASN A 180 14.76 -6.69 -23.33
N THR A 181 15.64 -5.69 -23.29
CA THR A 181 15.87 -4.85 -22.09
C THR A 181 15.03 -3.57 -22.08
N GLY A 182 14.15 -3.39 -23.06
CA GLY A 182 13.42 -2.13 -23.30
C GLY A 182 14.24 -1.07 -24.06
N ASN A 183 15.58 -1.13 -23.99
CA ASN A 183 16.52 -0.25 -24.70
C ASN A 183 17.19 -0.89 -25.93
N GLY A 184 16.92 -2.17 -26.16
CA GLY A 184 17.52 -2.96 -27.24
C GLY A 184 17.63 -4.44 -26.88
N PHE A 185 18.18 -5.21 -27.82
CA PHE A 185 18.38 -6.65 -27.69
C PHE A 185 19.80 -6.97 -27.25
N VAL A 186 19.94 -7.64 -26.10
CA VAL A 186 21.24 -8.08 -25.57
C VAL A 186 21.37 -9.58 -25.76
N PRO A 187 22.48 -10.10 -26.33
CA PRO A 187 22.69 -11.53 -26.46
C PRO A 187 22.78 -12.19 -25.08
N LEU A 188 21.86 -13.11 -24.82
CA LEU A 188 21.75 -13.90 -23.60
C LEU A 188 22.73 -15.07 -23.59
N GLY A 189 22.85 -15.74 -24.74
CA GLY A 189 23.56 -17.01 -24.85
C GLY A 189 23.18 -17.80 -26.09
N ILE A 190 23.73 -19.01 -26.20
CA ILE A 190 23.36 -19.99 -27.22
C ILE A 190 22.47 -21.06 -26.60
N TYR A 191 21.32 -21.29 -27.22
CA TYR A 191 20.45 -22.40 -26.87
C TYR A 191 20.88 -23.69 -27.57
N ASN A 192 21.13 -24.72 -26.77
CA ASN A 192 21.34 -26.08 -27.23
C ASN A 192 19.98 -26.82 -27.24
N SER A 193 19.41 -27.03 -28.44
CA SER A 193 18.16 -27.77 -28.59
C SER A 193 18.23 -29.23 -28.11
N LYS A 194 19.43 -29.85 -28.06
CA LYS A 194 19.60 -31.25 -27.62
C LYS A 194 19.60 -31.41 -26.11
N GLU A 195 20.19 -30.45 -25.40
CA GLU A 195 20.33 -30.48 -23.94
C GLU A 195 19.29 -29.58 -23.24
N GLU A 196 18.46 -28.87 -24.02
CA GLU A 196 17.45 -27.91 -23.55
C GLU A 196 18.01 -26.90 -22.54
N CYS A 197 19.20 -26.37 -22.83
CA CYS A 197 19.90 -25.42 -21.98
C CYS A 197 20.40 -24.23 -22.79
N VAL A 198 20.43 -23.04 -22.16
CA VAL A 198 21.10 -21.86 -22.69
C VAL A 198 22.48 -21.76 -22.05
N GLU A 199 23.53 -21.78 -22.86
CA GLU A 199 24.91 -21.51 -22.44
C GLU A 199 25.20 -20.01 -22.61
N SER A 200 25.69 -19.34 -21.56
CA SER A 200 26.03 -17.91 -21.63
C SER A 200 27.22 -17.68 -22.55
N LEU A 201 27.21 -16.59 -23.30
CA LEU A 201 28.35 -16.18 -24.13
C LEU A 201 29.29 -15.28 -23.34
N ASP A 202 30.60 -15.54 -23.45
CA ASP A 202 31.64 -14.66 -22.93
C ASP A 202 32.12 -13.73 -24.07
N LEU A 203 31.34 -12.70 -24.37
CA LEU A 203 31.67 -11.67 -25.37
C LEU A 203 31.43 -10.26 -24.78
N PRO A 204 32.11 -9.20 -25.24
CA PRO A 204 32.00 -7.84 -24.68
C PRO A 204 30.59 -7.25 -24.67
N MET A 205 29.73 -7.73 -25.57
CA MET A 205 28.31 -7.38 -25.68
C MET A 205 27.37 -8.42 -25.04
N ALA A 206 27.83 -9.67 -24.89
CA ALA A 206 27.19 -10.68 -24.06
C ALA A 206 27.82 -10.58 -22.66
N ARG A 207 27.57 -9.46 -21.98
CA ARG A 207 28.07 -9.26 -20.61
C ARG A 207 27.40 -10.31 -19.73
N ALA A 208 28.17 -11.35 -19.43
CA ALA A 208 27.77 -12.64 -18.88
C ALA A 208 26.61 -12.53 -17.89
N VAL A 209 25.49 -13.11 -18.33
CA VAL A 209 24.41 -13.64 -17.50
C VAL A 209 24.99 -14.72 -16.59
N VAL A 210 25.04 -14.46 -15.28
CA VAL A 210 25.31 -15.53 -14.31
C VAL A 210 23.99 -16.22 -13.98
N PHE A 211 23.82 -17.49 -14.39
CA PHE A 211 22.75 -18.35 -13.90
C PHE A 211 23.09 -18.77 -12.46
N ALA A 212 22.16 -18.58 -11.52
CA ALA A 212 22.35 -19.05 -10.14
C ALA A 212 22.64 -20.56 -10.13
N ASP A 213 23.67 -20.98 -9.40
CA ASP A 213 24.06 -22.38 -9.26
C ASP A 213 22.89 -23.27 -8.85
N LYS A 214 22.72 -24.41 -9.54
CA LYS A 214 21.72 -25.44 -9.20
C LYS A 214 21.89 -26.00 -7.78
N GLU A 215 23.04 -25.79 -7.15
CA GLU A 215 23.37 -26.32 -5.82
C GLU A 215 22.90 -25.41 -4.66
N ASN A 216 22.53 -24.14 -4.91
CA ASN A 216 21.99 -23.24 -3.88
C ASN A 216 20.75 -22.45 -4.37
N PRO A 217 19.55 -23.05 -4.27
CA PRO A 217 18.30 -22.43 -4.72
C PRO A 217 17.77 -21.30 -3.79
N THR A 218 18.52 -20.91 -2.76
CA THR A 218 18.14 -19.89 -1.77
C THR A 218 18.55 -18.46 -2.11
N ALA A 219 19.38 -18.22 -3.13
CA ALA A 219 19.73 -16.85 -3.54
C ALA A 219 18.60 -16.19 -4.37
N SER A 220 17.43 -15.97 -3.76
CA SER A 220 16.54 -14.89 -4.20
C SER A 220 17.28 -13.57 -3.92
N GLY A 221 17.37 -12.67 -4.90
CA GLY A 221 18.32 -11.54 -4.94
C GLY A 221 18.57 -10.83 -3.60
N SER A 222 19.83 -10.45 -3.37
CA SER A 222 20.27 -9.77 -2.15
C SER A 222 19.45 -8.52 -1.85
N TYR A 223 19.11 -8.28 -0.59
CA TYR A 223 18.51 -7.03 -0.13
C TYR A 223 19.57 -6.22 0.62
N TYR A 224 19.46 -4.89 0.59
CA TYR A 224 20.36 -3.98 1.30
C TYR A 224 19.58 -3.13 2.29
N MET A 225 20.14 -2.92 3.50
CA MET A 225 19.48 -2.12 4.54
C MET A 225 20.22 -0.83 4.83
N LEU A 226 19.52 0.30 4.74
CA LEU A 226 19.90 1.55 5.40
C LEU A 226 19.07 1.71 6.67
N SER A 227 19.68 2.11 7.79
CA SER A 227 18.94 2.29 9.04
C SER A 227 19.46 3.45 9.87
N ASN A 228 18.54 4.12 10.56
CA ASN A 228 18.83 5.09 11.61
C ASN A 228 17.88 4.83 12.80
N GLU A 229 17.88 5.72 13.79
CA GLU A 229 17.04 5.58 14.99
C GLU A 229 15.52 5.66 14.71
N TYR A 230 15.12 6.11 13.52
CA TYR A 230 13.71 6.33 13.16
C TYR A 230 13.15 5.31 12.16
N MET A 231 14.00 4.61 11.41
CA MET A 231 13.56 3.67 10.38
C MET A 231 14.65 2.75 9.87
N GLN A 232 14.22 1.62 9.34
CA GLN A 232 14.99 0.75 8.45
C GLN A 232 14.38 0.80 7.05
N ILE A 233 15.22 0.97 6.04
CA ILE A 233 14.86 0.96 4.62
C ILE A 233 15.50 -0.27 3.99
N VAL A 234 14.69 -1.15 3.43
CA VAL A 234 15.11 -2.38 2.77
C VAL A 234 14.97 -2.21 1.27
N VAL A 235 16.09 -2.26 0.54
CA VAL A 235 16.15 -2.05 -0.91
C VAL A 235 16.43 -3.37 -1.62
N SER A 236 15.61 -3.71 -2.61
CA SER A 236 15.77 -4.91 -3.43
C SER A 236 16.84 -4.68 -4.50
N GLN A 237 17.79 -5.61 -4.64
CA GLN A 237 18.75 -5.58 -5.75
C GLN A 237 18.07 -5.80 -7.11
N GLU A 238 16.99 -6.57 -7.17
CA GLU A 238 16.32 -6.90 -8.43
C GLU A 238 15.64 -5.68 -9.05
N SER A 239 14.96 -4.86 -8.26
CA SER A 239 14.22 -3.69 -8.76
C SER A 239 14.93 -2.36 -8.50
N GLY A 240 15.97 -2.38 -7.67
CA GLY A 240 16.60 -1.19 -7.11
C GLY A 240 15.65 -0.33 -6.28
N ALA A 241 14.47 -0.84 -5.92
CA ALA A 241 13.38 -0.12 -5.27
C ALA A 241 13.24 -0.57 -3.81
N ILE A 242 12.47 0.18 -3.02
CA ILE A 242 12.25 -0.12 -1.60
C ILE A 242 11.19 -1.22 -1.46
N GLU A 243 11.60 -2.35 -0.92
CA GLU A 243 10.74 -3.48 -0.54
C GLU A 243 10.02 -3.20 0.78
N GLY A 244 10.72 -2.61 1.76
CA GLY A 244 10.21 -2.43 3.10
C GLY A 244 10.71 -1.15 3.76
N ILE A 245 9.82 -0.51 4.52
CA ILE A 245 10.15 0.59 5.44
C ILE A 245 9.63 0.17 6.81
N ASN A 246 10.53 -0.09 7.75
CA ASN A 246 10.19 -0.57 9.09
C ASN A 246 10.46 0.52 10.11
N LEU A 247 9.44 0.88 10.89
CA LEU A 247 9.51 1.94 11.89
C LEU A 247 9.67 1.30 13.28
N PRO A 248 10.75 1.56 14.02
CA PRO A 248 10.96 0.97 15.34
C PRO A 248 9.86 1.43 16.30
N PHE A 249 9.46 0.57 17.23
CA PHE A 249 8.53 0.97 18.29
C PHE A 249 9.21 1.83 19.35
N ALA A 250 8.47 2.80 19.89
CA ALA A 250 8.82 3.57 21.07
C ALA A 250 8.64 2.68 22.31
N SER A 251 9.73 2.16 22.86
CA SER A 251 9.77 1.44 24.15
C SER A 251 10.00 2.42 25.30
N ASP A 252 9.61 2.06 26.53
CA ASP A 252 9.79 2.85 27.76
C ASP A 252 11.27 3.06 28.17
N GLN A 253 12.23 2.79 27.30
CA GLN A 253 13.65 3.06 27.55
C GLN A 253 13.94 4.55 27.28
N GLU A 254 14.68 5.18 28.20
CA GLU A 254 14.94 6.64 28.27
C GLU A 254 15.57 7.26 27.00
N GLU A 255 16.05 6.45 26.05
CA GLU A 255 16.74 6.88 24.82
C GLU A 255 15.94 6.68 23.52
N ASN A 256 14.70 6.20 23.55
CA ASN A 256 13.97 5.88 22.31
C ASN A 256 13.40 7.14 21.61
N LYS A 257 13.91 7.45 20.41
CA LYS A 257 13.46 8.61 19.60
C LYS A 257 12.22 8.33 18.74
N SER A 258 11.78 7.07 18.64
CA SER A 258 10.56 6.75 17.93
C SER A 258 9.33 7.26 18.68
N ILE A 259 8.26 7.53 17.95
CA ILE A 259 6.93 7.85 18.51
C ILE A 259 5.89 6.80 18.15
N VAL A 260 6.30 5.70 17.52
CA VAL A 260 5.40 4.65 17.03
C VAL A 260 5.15 3.64 18.14
N ASN A 261 3.93 3.55 18.65
CA ASN A 261 3.62 2.57 19.70
C ASN A 261 3.26 1.20 19.11
N GLU A 262 3.68 0.15 19.82
CA GLU A 262 3.25 -1.23 19.56
C GLU A 262 1.79 -1.43 19.99
N ILE A 263 0.95 -2.00 19.11
CA ILE A 263 -0.45 -2.33 19.44
C ILE A 263 -0.63 -3.82 19.74
N GLY A 264 -1.76 -4.19 20.35
CA GLY A 264 -2.08 -5.59 20.68
C GLY A 264 -1.97 -6.55 19.50
N PHE A 265 -2.41 -6.13 18.30
CA PHE A 265 -2.25 -6.91 17.08
C PHE A 265 -0.77 -7.22 16.77
N ASP A 266 0.15 -6.27 16.97
CA ASP A 266 1.57 -6.47 16.66
C ASP A 266 2.17 -7.55 17.57
N ARG A 267 1.78 -7.53 18.86
CA ARG A 267 2.14 -8.56 19.84
C ARG A 267 1.56 -9.92 19.47
N GLU A 268 0.28 -9.97 19.11
CA GLU A 268 -0.39 -11.21 18.69
C GLU A 268 0.22 -11.79 17.43
N LEU A 269 0.58 -10.96 16.44
CA LEU A 269 1.24 -11.41 15.22
C LEU A 269 2.63 -11.99 15.54
N ALA A 270 3.39 -11.36 16.42
CA ALA A 270 4.70 -11.85 16.85
C ALA A 270 4.62 -13.21 17.56
N ILE A 271 3.56 -13.46 18.32
CA ILE A 271 3.33 -14.73 19.03
C ILE A 271 2.82 -15.81 18.07
N ASN A 272 1.79 -15.50 17.28
CA ASN A 272 1.06 -16.49 16.47
C ASN A 272 1.76 -16.80 15.14
N SER A 273 2.45 -15.82 14.56
CA SER A 273 3.13 -15.93 13.26
C SER A 273 4.51 -15.24 13.27
N PRO A 274 5.50 -15.76 14.02
CA PRO A 274 6.81 -15.11 14.19
C PRO A 274 7.54 -14.80 12.87
N SER A 275 7.36 -15.63 11.84
CA SER A 275 7.94 -15.40 10.51
C SER A 275 7.41 -14.14 9.84
N GLU A 276 6.13 -13.82 10.02
CA GLU A 276 5.48 -12.64 9.42
C GLU A 276 5.74 -11.37 10.23
N ALA A 277 6.08 -11.52 11.52
CA ALA A 277 6.52 -10.45 12.40
C ALA A 277 8.05 -10.29 12.42
N SER A 278 8.77 -10.87 11.47
CA SER A 278 10.23 -10.76 11.39
C SER A 278 10.67 -9.50 10.61
N PHE A 279 11.77 -8.88 11.06
CA PHE A 279 12.35 -7.67 10.49
C PHE A 279 13.88 -7.81 10.39
N PRO A 280 14.52 -7.50 9.24
CA PRO A 280 13.93 -6.96 8.01
C PRO A 280 12.91 -7.88 7.31
N GLY A 281 12.93 -9.17 7.63
CA GLY A 281 11.98 -10.18 7.11
C GLY A 281 12.45 -10.87 5.83
N VAL A 282 13.59 -10.45 5.31
CA VAL A 282 14.29 -11.03 4.15
C VAL A 282 15.79 -11.04 4.44
N GLU A 283 16.54 -11.91 3.78
CA GLU A 283 18.00 -11.95 3.91
C GLU A 283 18.59 -10.64 3.39
N THR A 284 19.10 -9.83 4.33
CA THR A 284 19.49 -8.45 4.08
C THR A 284 20.93 -8.20 4.51
N ILE A 285 21.64 -7.43 3.71
CA ILE A 285 23.05 -7.11 3.88
C ILE A 285 23.20 -5.65 4.34
N ASP A 286 24.10 -5.41 5.29
CA ASP A 286 24.47 -4.06 5.75
C ASP A 286 25.63 -3.45 4.96
N SER A 287 26.00 -2.21 5.29
CA SER A 287 27.10 -1.48 4.66
C SER A 287 28.47 -2.16 4.82
N GLN A 288 28.62 -3.03 5.82
CA GLN A 288 29.83 -3.83 6.07
C GLN A 288 29.82 -5.17 5.33
N ARG A 289 28.80 -5.41 4.49
CA ARG A 289 28.56 -6.66 3.77
C ARG A 289 28.29 -7.86 4.68
N GLN A 290 27.75 -7.61 5.88
CA GLN A 290 27.33 -8.64 6.81
C GLN A 290 25.82 -8.89 6.69
N ASN A 291 25.41 -10.14 6.89
CA ASN A 291 24.00 -10.49 6.96
C ASN A 291 23.41 -10.01 8.29
N ILE A 292 22.28 -9.31 8.20
CA ILE A 292 21.54 -8.82 9.35
C ILE A 292 20.60 -9.93 9.83
N ALA A 293 20.72 -10.29 11.11
CA ALA A 293 19.82 -11.24 11.74
C ALA A 293 18.40 -10.66 11.84
N ASN A 294 17.40 -11.48 11.56
CA ASN A 294 16.01 -11.09 11.73
C ASN A 294 15.66 -10.97 13.22
N VAL A 295 14.96 -9.89 13.57
CA VAL A 295 14.35 -9.65 14.89
C VAL A 295 12.84 -9.87 14.76
N VAL A 296 12.24 -10.60 15.71
CA VAL A 296 10.79 -10.80 15.76
C VAL A 296 10.15 -9.67 16.58
N GLY A 297 9.17 -8.98 16.01
CA GLY A 297 8.54 -7.81 16.62
C GLY A 297 9.43 -6.57 16.61
N GLY A 298 9.10 -5.58 17.43
CA GLY A 298 9.90 -4.36 17.60
C GLY A 298 9.75 -3.29 16.51
N TYR A 299 9.06 -3.61 15.40
CA TYR A 299 8.86 -2.67 14.29
C TYR A 299 7.43 -2.70 13.74
N TYR A 300 7.01 -1.56 13.21
CA TYR A 300 5.83 -1.39 12.38
C TYR A 300 6.24 -1.38 10.89
N PRO A 301 5.68 -2.26 10.03
CA PRO A 301 5.90 -2.19 8.60
C PRO A 301 5.01 -1.10 7.99
N LEU A 302 5.62 -0.02 7.49
CA LEU A 302 4.88 1.09 6.88
C LEU A 302 4.27 0.69 5.54
N LEU A 303 5.00 -0.11 4.76
CA LEU A 303 4.59 -0.64 3.46
C LEU A 303 4.13 -2.08 3.62
N ARG A 304 3.20 -2.49 2.75
CA ARG A 304 2.84 -3.90 2.64
C ARG A 304 4.06 -4.71 2.24
N ARG A 305 4.25 -5.85 2.89
CA ARG A 305 5.37 -6.78 2.63
C ARG A 305 4.94 -8.10 2.00
N GLY A 306 3.63 -8.28 1.79
CA GLY A 306 3.08 -9.55 1.35
C GLY A 306 3.19 -10.62 2.45
N THR A 307 3.39 -11.88 2.06
CA THR A 307 3.64 -13.00 2.99
C THR A 307 5.14 -13.31 2.97
N LEU A 308 5.82 -13.15 4.10
CA LEU A 308 7.27 -13.34 4.19
C LEU A 308 7.67 -14.81 4.04
N SER A 309 6.85 -15.72 4.60
CA SER A 309 7.04 -17.17 4.50
C SER A 309 6.76 -17.76 3.11
N ASP A 310 5.99 -17.07 2.27
CA ASP A 310 5.63 -17.52 0.92
C ASP A 310 6.13 -16.53 -0.13
N VAL A 311 7.23 -16.88 -0.79
CA VAL A 311 7.87 -16.07 -1.84
C VAL A 311 6.88 -15.71 -2.96
N LYS A 312 5.89 -16.56 -3.28
CA LYS A 312 4.89 -16.27 -4.33
C LYS A 312 3.90 -15.17 -3.96
N LYS A 313 3.78 -14.86 -2.67
CA LYS A 313 2.88 -13.84 -2.12
C LYS A 313 3.64 -12.62 -1.61
N ARG A 314 4.93 -12.48 -1.94
CA ARG A 314 5.67 -11.24 -1.74
C ARG A 314 5.16 -10.14 -2.67
N VAL A 315 5.52 -8.90 -2.38
CA VAL A 315 5.11 -7.76 -3.18
C VAL A 315 5.83 -7.78 -4.53
N PRO A 316 5.10 -7.82 -5.66
CA PRO A 316 5.71 -7.72 -6.98
C PRO A 316 6.47 -6.39 -7.15
N ALA A 317 7.56 -6.39 -7.92
CA ALA A 317 8.43 -5.23 -8.11
C ALA A 317 7.69 -3.95 -8.55
N GLN A 318 6.61 -4.07 -9.34
CA GLN A 318 5.78 -2.95 -9.77
C GLN A 318 5.06 -2.20 -8.65
N TYR A 319 4.88 -2.81 -7.48
CA TYR A 319 4.20 -2.22 -6.32
C TYR A 319 5.15 -1.86 -5.18
N GLN A 320 6.45 -2.15 -5.32
CA GLN A 320 7.48 -1.68 -4.40
C GLN A 320 7.57 -0.15 -4.42
N ALA A 321 8.01 0.43 -3.30
CA ALA A 321 8.08 1.87 -3.14
C ALA A 321 9.26 2.47 -3.90
N LEU A 322 9.05 3.67 -4.45
CA LEU A 322 10.03 4.42 -5.21
C LEU A 322 10.56 3.67 -6.44
N ASN A 323 9.74 2.77 -6.99
CA ASN A 323 10.04 2.17 -8.28
C ASN A 323 9.61 3.13 -9.41
N ILE A 324 10.27 3.00 -10.56
CA ILE A 324 9.95 3.75 -11.77
C ILE A 324 9.14 2.82 -12.67
N VAL A 325 7.91 3.25 -12.96
CA VAL A 325 6.95 2.51 -13.77
C VAL A 325 6.59 3.32 -15.02
N SER A 326 6.21 2.60 -16.08
CA SER A 326 5.73 3.19 -17.32
C SER A 326 4.54 2.41 -17.89
N GLY A 327 4.08 2.85 -19.06
CA GLY A 327 3.00 2.21 -19.79
C GLY A 327 1.62 2.69 -19.37
N ARG A 328 0.59 2.26 -20.10
CA ARG A 328 -0.79 2.77 -19.94
C ARG A 328 -1.37 2.51 -18.55
N GLU A 329 -0.97 1.42 -17.90
CA GLU A 329 -1.45 1.02 -16.58
C GLU A 329 -0.56 1.53 -15.43
N LEU A 330 0.58 2.18 -15.75
CA LEU A 330 1.59 2.62 -14.79
C LEU A 330 2.01 1.50 -13.83
N ALA A 331 2.25 0.32 -14.39
CA ALA A 331 2.55 -0.90 -13.65
C ALA A 331 3.75 -1.67 -14.22
N SER A 332 4.35 -1.22 -15.33
CA SER A 332 5.51 -1.92 -15.92
C SER A 332 6.81 -1.32 -15.37
N PRO A 333 7.64 -2.08 -14.62
CA PRO A 333 8.93 -1.60 -14.14
C PRO A 333 9.86 -1.26 -15.31
N VAL A 334 10.57 -0.14 -15.18
CA VAL A 334 11.36 0.44 -16.28
C VAL A 334 12.80 -0.10 -16.34
N ALA A 335 13.30 -0.64 -15.24
CA ALA A 335 14.59 -1.31 -15.16
C ALA A 335 14.56 -2.41 -14.09
N THR A 336 15.38 -3.44 -14.30
CA THR A 336 15.60 -4.55 -13.36
C THR A 336 17.09 -4.92 -13.32
N GLY A 337 17.49 -5.70 -12.33
CA GLY A 337 18.87 -6.15 -12.12
C GLY A 337 19.81 -5.00 -11.80
N PHE A 338 19.74 -4.45 -10.59
CA PHE A 338 20.62 -3.38 -10.16
C PHE A 338 21.92 -3.92 -9.56
N ARG A 339 23.02 -3.22 -9.79
CA ARG A 339 24.30 -3.43 -9.10
C ARG A 339 24.52 -2.33 -8.07
N VAL A 340 25.13 -2.69 -6.94
CA VAL A 340 25.58 -1.72 -5.95
C VAL A 340 26.88 -1.08 -6.44
N VAL A 341 26.84 0.23 -6.66
CA VAL A 341 28.01 1.04 -7.03
C VAL A 341 28.79 1.45 -5.78
N SER A 342 28.07 1.88 -4.74
CA SER A 342 28.63 2.28 -3.45
C SER A 342 27.61 2.02 -2.36
N PHE A 343 28.07 1.64 -1.18
CA PHE A 343 27.23 1.43 -0.01
C PHE A 343 27.99 1.82 1.25
N ASP A 344 27.48 2.81 1.96
CA ASP A 344 27.95 3.24 3.28
C ASP A 344 26.76 3.29 4.26
N ASN A 345 27.01 3.70 5.52
CA ASN A 345 25.99 3.69 6.56
C ASN A 345 24.82 4.67 6.31
N LYS A 346 25.02 5.69 5.47
CA LYS A 346 24.05 6.74 5.16
C LYS A 346 23.58 6.68 3.71
N THR A 347 24.37 6.15 2.79
CA THR A 347 24.10 6.19 1.36
C THR A 347 24.20 4.83 0.69
N LEU A 348 23.25 4.55 -0.20
CA LEU A 348 23.26 3.37 -1.06
C LEU A 348 23.06 3.82 -2.51
N ILE A 349 24.05 3.54 -3.35
CA ILE A 349 24.05 3.88 -4.77
C ILE A 349 23.90 2.59 -5.58
N LEU A 350 22.84 2.55 -6.39
CA LEU A 350 22.47 1.44 -7.26
C LEU A 350 22.45 1.91 -8.71
N GLU A 351 22.85 1.05 -9.62
CA GLU A 351 22.79 1.31 -11.06
C GLU A 351 22.15 0.11 -11.76
N SER A 352 21.20 0.37 -12.66
CA SER A 352 20.51 -0.67 -13.41
C SER A 352 21.49 -1.40 -14.35
N GLY A 353 21.21 -2.66 -14.67
CA GLY A 353 22.06 -3.48 -15.53
C GLY A 353 22.29 -2.90 -16.92
N ASP A 354 21.32 -2.13 -17.45
CA ASP A 354 21.42 -1.40 -18.72
C ASP A 354 22.18 -0.07 -18.61
N GLY A 355 22.56 0.37 -17.40
CA GLY A 355 23.15 1.69 -17.13
C GLY A 355 22.19 2.85 -17.37
N GLY A 356 20.90 2.57 -17.60
CA GLY A 356 19.86 3.54 -17.91
C GLY A 356 19.46 4.41 -16.71
N ILE A 357 19.49 3.81 -15.52
CA ILE A 357 18.98 4.40 -14.27
C ILE A 357 20.00 4.18 -13.16
N ARG A 358 20.37 5.27 -12.50
CA ARG A 358 21.12 5.23 -11.23
C ARG A 358 20.25 5.80 -10.11
N ARG A 359 20.21 5.13 -8.98
CA ARG A 359 19.46 5.53 -7.78
C ARG A 359 20.42 5.72 -6.62
N THR A 360 20.29 6.83 -5.91
CA THR A 360 21.04 7.10 -4.69
C THR A 360 20.06 7.35 -3.57
N TYR A 361 20.02 6.44 -2.61
CA TYR A 361 19.29 6.60 -1.37
C TYR A 361 20.21 7.23 -0.34
N SER A 362 19.78 8.31 0.32
CA SER A 362 20.55 9.01 1.35
C SER A 362 19.71 9.19 2.61
N LEU A 363 20.09 8.49 3.68
CA LEU A 363 19.44 8.52 4.98
C LEU A 363 20.03 9.65 5.84
N GLY A 364 19.18 10.60 6.21
CA GLY A 364 19.55 11.73 7.07
C GLY A 364 19.31 11.46 8.56
N GLU A 365 19.53 12.50 9.35
CA GLU A 365 19.20 12.51 10.80
C GLU A 365 17.77 13.01 11.06
N GLN A 366 17.06 13.43 10.00
CA GLN A 366 15.69 13.90 10.10
C GLN A 366 14.74 12.74 10.47
N PRO A 367 13.77 12.97 11.38
CA PRO A 367 12.82 11.94 11.76
C PRO A 367 12.03 11.45 10.55
N TYR A 368 12.14 10.14 10.29
CA TYR A 368 11.39 9.43 9.25
C TYR A 368 11.52 9.97 7.83
N ALA A 369 12.63 10.65 7.50
CA ALA A 369 12.84 11.23 6.19
C ALA A 369 14.19 10.80 5.59
N PHE A 370 14.19 10.64 4.26
CA PHE A 370 15.38 10.34 3.48
C PHE A 370 15.28 10.99 2.09
N GLU A 371 16.41 11.14 1.42
CA GLU A 371 16.49 11.70 0.07
C GLU A 371 16.71 10.56 -0.93
N LEU A 372 16.08 10.69 -2.10
CA LEU A 372 16.28 9.84 -3.26
C LEU A 372 16.72 10.72 -4.43
N GLU A 373 17.87 10.39 -5.02
CA GLU A 373 18.28 10.90 -6.33
C GLU A 373 18.11 9.81 -7.39
N ILE A 374 17.44 10.15 -8.47
CA ILE A 374 17.31 9.32 -9.68
C ILE A 374 18.05 10.03 -10.79
N GLN A 375 19.05 9.37 -11.36
CA GLN A 375 19.74 9.81 -12.56
C GLN A 375 19.33 8.93 -13.74
N THR A 376 18.77 9.53 -14.78
CA THR A 376 18.46 8.88 -16.06
C THR A 376 19.52 9.25 -17.09
N THR A 377 20.08 8.27 -17.78
CA THR A 377 21.10 8.51 -18.83
C THR A 377 20.48 8.71 -20.21
N GLN A 378 19.25 8.24 -20.41
CA GLN A 378 18.48 8.40 -21.65
C GLN A 378 17.10 8.96 -21.35
N GLY A 379 16.60 9.80 -22.25
CA GLY A 379 15.23 10.29 -22.16
C GLY A 379 14.23 9.16 -22.47
N ARG A 380 13.17 9.06 -21.67
CA ARG A 380 12.08 8.08 -21.86
C ARG A 380 10.75 8.78 -21.62
N GLU A 381 9.74 8.42 -22.42
CA GLU A 381 8.39 8.95 -22.22
C GLU A 381 7.66 8.22 -21.09
N ASP A 382 6.69 8.90 -20.49
CA ASP A 382 5.73 8.35 -19.53
C ASP A 382 6.36 7.59 -18.34
N LEU A 383 7.40 8.18 -17.75
CA LEU A 383 8.00 7.68 -16.51
C LEU A 383 7.27 8.22 -15.29
N TRP A 384 6.98 7.35 -14.32
CA TRP A 384 6.33 7.71 -13.07
C TRP A 384 7.03 7.05 -11.88
N ILE A 385 7.17 7.77 -10.77
CA ILE A 385 7.70 7.24 -9.52
C ILE A 385 6.55 6.87 -8.57
N THR A 386 6.61 5.70 -7.94
CA THR A 386 5.57 5.17 -7.05
C THR A 386 5.83 5.49 -5.58
N SER A 387 4.79 5.69 -4.77
CA SER A 387 4.90 5.74 -3.30
C SER A 387 5.06 4.36 -2.65
N GLY A 388 4.84 3.30 -3.43
CA GLY A 388 4.53 1.96 -2.92
C GLY A 388 3.13 1.89 -2.32
N VAL A 389 2.82 0.77 -1.66
CA VAL A 389 1.51 0.49 -1.06
C VAL A 389 1.61 0.50 0.46
N PRO A 390 1.13 1.55 1.15
CA PRO A 390 1.09 1.58 2.61
C PRO A 390 0.28 0.44 3.21
N GLU A 391 0.66 0.01 4.41
CA GLU A 391 -0.09 -0.98 5.19
C GLU A 391 -1.50 -0.48 5.55
N VAL A 392 -2.39 -1.40 5.88
CA VAL A 392 -3.77 -1.07 6.27
C VAL A 392 -3.89 -0.90 7.77
N GLU A 393 -4.52 0.19 8.20
CA GLU A 393 -4.92 0.41 9.59
C GLU A 393 -6.45 0.43 9.71
N ILE A 394 -6.96 -0.14 10.81
CA ILE A 394 -8.38 -0.11 11.14
C ILE A 394 -8.60 1.03 12.14
N MET A 395 -9.32 2.07 11.73
CA MET A 395 -9.66 3.22 12.58
C MET A 395 -11.15 3.19 12.89
N SER A 396 -11.52 2.72 14.09
CA SER A 396 -12.92 2.59 14.50
C SER A 396 -13.74 1.70 13.55
N ASN A 397 -13.25 0.48 13.29
CA ASN A 397 -13.87 -0.51 12.38
C ASN A 397 -14.04 -0.07 10.92
N ALA A 398 -13.24 0.89 10.47
CA ALA A 398 -13.21 1.33 9.08
C ALA A 398 -11.79 1.53 8.59
N PHE A 399 -11.57 1.29 7.29
CA PHE A 399 -10.34 1.68 6.61
C PHE A 399 -10.43 3.16 6.22
N VAL A 400 -9.37 3.92 6.45
CA VAL A 400 -9.33 5.36 6.12
C VAL A 400 -8.10 5.69 5.25
N PRO A 401 -7.89 4.98 4.12
CA PRO A 401 -6.83 5.35 3.20
C PRO A 401 -7.13 6.74 2.62
N ALA A 402 -6.09 7.53 2.41
CA ALA A 402 -6.19 8.86 1.86
C ALA A 402 -4.99 9.17 0.97
N VAL A 403 -5.27 9.67 -0.24
CA VAL A 403 -4.27 10.31 -1.09
C VAL A 403 -4.58 11.80 -1.13
N LYS A 404 -3.61 12.62 -0.75
CA LYS A 404 -3.73 14.08 -0.71
C LYS A 404 -2.56 14.69 -1.43
N TYR A 405 -2.72 15.85 -2.04
CA TYR A 405 -1.60 16.62 -2.56
C TYR A 405 -1.75 18.08 -2.19
N HIS A 406 -0.61 18.73 -1.99
CA HIS A 406 -0.56 20.17 -1.76
C HIS A 406 -0.10 20.86 -3.03
N ALA A 407 -0.77 21.95 -3.39
CA ALA A 407 -0.43 22.73 -4.56
C ALA A 407 -0.81 24.19 -4.36
N VAL A 408 -0.07 25.08 -5.00
CA VAL A 408 -0.38 26.51 -5.01
C VAL A 408 -1.34 26.82 -6.15
N LYS A 409 -2.52 27.36 -5.83
CA LYS A 409 -3.51 27.78 -6.83
C LYS A 409 -3.92 29.23 -6.57
N LYS A 410 -3.79 30.10 -7.58
CA LYS A 410 -4.11 31.54 -7.48
C LYS A 410 -3.40 32.23 -6.29
N ASN A 411 -2.10 31.98 -6.10
CA ASN A 411 -1.28 32.50 -5.00
C ASN A 411 -1.76 32.09 -3.59
N LYS A 412 -2.58 31.05 -3.45
CA LYS A 412 -2.93 30.45 -2.17
C LYS A 412 -2.47 29.00 -2.15
N SER A 413 -1.67 28.63 -1.15
CA SER A 413 -1.36 27.24 -0.85
C SER A 413 -2.63 26.55 -0.37
N ASP A 414 -2.90 25.36 -0.91
CA ASP A 414 -4.08 24.61 -0.48
C ASP A 414 -3.87 23.09 -0.58
N LEU A 415 -4.50 22.38 0.35
CA LEU A 415 -4.50 20.93 0.39
C LEU A 415 -5.71 20.37 -0.38
N PHE A 416 -5.44 19.48 -1.33
CA PHE A 416 -6.45 18.85 -2.17
C PHE A 416 -6.53 17.34 -1.88
N ASN A 417 -7.76 16.85 -1.69
CA ASN A 417 -8.02 15.41 -1.57
C ASN A 417 -8.15 14.77 -2.96
N VAL A 418 -7.46 13.67 -3.18
CA VAL A 418 -7.60 12.86 -4.40
C VAL A 418 -8.79 11.92 -4.25
N LYS A 419 -9.64 11.86 -5.27
CA LYS A 419 -10.73 10.87 -5.32
C LYS A 419 -10.12 9.49 -5.56
N LEU A 420 -10.18 8.61 -4.57
CA LEU A 420 -9.58 7.29 -4.67
C LEU A 420 -10.22 6.44 -5.78
N PRO A 421 -9.41 5.77 -6.62
CA PRO A 421 -9.91 4.83 -7.63
C PRO A 421 -10.60 3.62 -7.00
N LYS A 422 -11.40 2.92 -7.80
CA LYS A 422 -12.17 1.73 -7.37
C LYS A 422 -11.74 0.53 -8.19
N ALA A 423 -12.05 -0.69 -7.73
CA ALA A 423 -11.68 -1.92 -8.45
C ALA A 423 -12.04 -1.95 -9.95
N LYS A 424 -13.16 -1.32 -10.35
CA LYS A 424 -13.60 -1.26 -11.76
C LYS A 424 -12.80 -0.27 -12.61
N ASP A 425 -12.39 0.86 -12.01
CA ASP A 425 -11.59 1.92 -12.62
C ASP A 425 -10.36 2.13 -11.73
N SER A 426 -9.42 1.19 -11.84
CA SER A 426 -8.32 1.03 -10.89
C SER A 426 -7.29 2.14 -10.97
N LEU A 427 -7.19 2.86 -12.10
CA LEU A 427 -6.20 3.92 -12.30
C LEU A 427 -6.89 5.29 -12.49
N LEU A 428 -6.42 6.27 -11.73
CA LEU A 428 -6.75 7.69 -11.88
C LEU A 428 -5.48 8.45 -12.29
N VAL A 429 -5.51 9.12 -13.45
CA VAL A 429 -4.44 10.03 -13.89
C VAL A 429 -4.99 11.45 -14.03
N ARG A 430 -4.19 12.44 -13.61
CA ARG A 430 -4.52 13.87 -13.69
C ARG A 430 -3.28 14.63 -14.15
N ASN A 431 -3.37 15.39 -15.25
CA ASN A 431 -2.23 16.08 -15.86
C ASN A 431 -2.20 17.60 -15.59
N ASN A 432 -3.24 18.16 -14.96
CA ASN A 432 -3.40 19.62 -14.82
C ASN A 432 -3.08 20.11 -13.39
N ALA A 433 -2.40 19.29 -12.59
CA ALA A 433 -2.02 19.62 -11.22
C ALA A 433 -0.51 19.62 -11.10
N THR A 434 0.05 20.56 -10.35
CA THR A 434 1.48 20.63 -10.03
C THR A 434 1.66 20.47 -8.52
N PRO A 435 1.68 19.22 -8.00
CA PRO A 435 1.90 18.98 -6.58
C PRO A 435 3.25 19.53 -6.13
N GLN A 436 3.27 20.30 -5.04
CA GLN A 436 4.51 20.55 -4.29
C GLN A 436 4.95 19.29 -3.55
N TRP A 437 3.98 18.53 -3.06
CA TRP A 437 4.16 17.18 -2.53
C TRP A 437 2.86 16.39 -2.64
N ILE A 438 2.97 15.06 -2.64
CA ILE A 438 1.82 14.14 -2.62
C ILE A 438 1.98 13.15 -1.46
N LEU A 439 0.91 12.93 -0.72
CA LEU A 439 0.79 12.00 0.40
C LEU A 439 -0.02 10.79 0.00
N ASN A 440 0.48 9.60 0.32
CA ASN A 440 -0.29 8.36 0.38
C ASN A 440 -0.33 7.84 1.82
N SER A 441 -1.52 7.76 2.40
CA SER A 441 -1.74 7.55 3.83
C SER A 441 -2.73 6.43 4.10
N ASN A 442 -2.52 5.72 5.20
CA ASN A 442 -3.45 4.74 5.74
C ASN A 442 -4.31 5.26 6.90
N GLY A 443 -4.23 6.57 7.16
CA GLY A 443 -4.88 7.27 8.27
C GLY A 443 -3.87 7.73 9.31
N TYR A 444 -3.10 6.82 9.89
CA TYR A 444 -2.11 7.13 10.94
C TYR A 444 -0.69 7.36 10.42
N PHE A 445 -0.31 6.67 9.35
CA PHE A 445 1.00 6.76 8.73
C PHE A 445 0.86 7.13 7.26
N GLY A 446 1.95 7.59 6.66
CA GLY A 446 1.97 7.83 5.23
C GLY A 446 3.35 8.03 4.64
N VAL A 447 3.38 7.99 3.31
CA VAL A 447 4.54 8.31 2.48
C VAL A 447 4.25 9.63 1.77
N ILE A 448 5.08 10.65 2.00
CA ILE A 448 5.04 11.94 1.29
C ILE A 448 6.19 11.97 0.30
N LEU A 449 5.89 12.17 -0.97
CA LEU A 449 6.86 12.41 -2.02
C LEU A 449 6.94 13.91 -2.30
N THR A 450 8.10 14.51 -2.07
CA THR A 450 8.36 15.92 -2.35
C THR A 450 9.42 16.03 -3.46
N PRO A 451 9.05 16.41 -4.69
CA PRO A 451 10.04 16.73 -5.72
C PRO A 451 10.88 17.95 -5.32
N ARG A 452 12.20 17.80 -5.33
CA ARG A 452 13.18 18.90 -5.17
C ARG A 452 13.58 19.51 -6.51
N THR A 453 13.51 18.69 -7.55
CA THR A 453 13.69 19.10 -8.94
C THR A 453 12.33 19.33 -9.61
N PRO A 454 12.20 20.28 -10.55
CA PRO A 454 10.96 20.46 -11.29
C PRO A 454 10.52 19.17 -11.99
N ILE A 455 9.25 18.79 -11.78
CA ILE A 455 8.61 17.64 -12.43
C ILE A 455 7.46 18.11 -13.33
N PRO A 456 7.03 17.29 -14.32
CA PRO A 456 5.88 17.62 -15.14
C PRO A 456 4.61 17.79 -14.30
N ALA A 457 3.63 18.52 -14.84
CA ALA A 457 2.33 18.62 -14.21
C ALA A 457 1.63 17.25 -14.25
N GLY A 458 1.35 16.70 -13.08
CA GLY A 458 0.39 15.64 -12.91
C GLY A 458 0.55 14.85 -11.62
N TYR A 459 -0.41 13.97 -11.38
CA TYR A 459 -0.32 12.89 -10.42
C TYR A 459 -1.16 11.71 -10.90
N ALA A 460 -0.83 10.52 -10.41
CA ALA A 460 -1.66 9.35 -10.58
C ALA A 460 -1.90 8.64 -9.25
N SER A 461 -2.99 7.89 -9.19
CA SER A 461 -3.27 6.97 -8.09
C SER A 461 -3.86 5.68 -8.66
N SER A 462 -3.38 4.55 -8.16
CA SER A 462 -3.88 3.23 -8.54
C SER A 462 -4.43 2.46 -7.34
N PHE A 463 -5.51 1.71 -7.55
CA PHE A 463 -6.11 0.79 -6.58
C PHE A 463 -5.50 -0.60 -6.74
N ILE A 464 -4.94 -1.12 -5.64
CA ILE A 464 -4.37 -2.46 -5.55
C ILE A 464 -5.24 -3.32 -4.62
N PRO A 465 -5.83 -4.41 -5.13
CA PRO A 465 -6.55 -5.38 -4.30
C PRO A 465 -5.65 -6.04 -3.24
N GLY A 466 -6.19 -6.30 -2.05
CA GLY A 466 -5.46 -6.95 -0.96
C GLY A 466 -5.07 -8.42 -1.22
N ASN A 467 -5.64 -9.09 -2.23
CA ASN A 467 -5.18 -10.41 -2.67
C ASN A 467 -3.96 -10.36 -3.61
N VAL A 468 -3.69 -9.21 -4.25
CA VAL A 468 -2.52 -9.01 -5.11
C VAL A 468 -1.32 -8.60 -4.27
N VAL A 469 -1.52 -7.65 -3.35
CA VAL A 469 -0.51 -7.23 -2.38
C VAL A 469 -1.09 -7.42 -0.98
N PRO A 470 -0.84 -8.58 -0.32
CA PRO A 470 -1.36 -8.86 1.02
C PRO A 470 -0.93 -7.84 2.06
N THR A 471 -1.85 -7.54 2.98
CA THR A 471 -1.58 -6.76 4.21
C THR A 471 -1.26 -7.72 5.34
N ARG A 472 -0.47 -7.28 6.34
CA ARG A 472 -0.30 -7.98 7.62
C ARG A 472 -1.61 -8.46 8.25
N LEU A 473 -2.71 -7.71 8.09
CA LEU A 473 -4.03 -8.07 8.63
C LEU A 473 -4.62 -9.34 7.99
N SER A 474 -4.22 -9.64 6.75
CA SER A 474 -4.62 -10.84 6.02
C SER A 474 -3.72 -12.06 6.29
N GLN A 475 -2.65 -11.89 7.07
CA GLN A 475 -1.75 -12.97 7.47
C GLN A 475 -2.23 -13.72 8.70
N LEU A 476 -3.24 -13.20 9.40
CA LEU A 476 -3.92 -13.95 10.44
C LEU A 476 -4.65 -15.16 9.84
N PRO A 477 -4.80 -16.26 10.60
CA PRO A 477 -5.66 -17.37 10.19
C PRO A 477 -7.03 -16.87 9.73
N PRO A 478 -7.67 -17.45 8.70
CA PRO A 478 -8.95 -16.94 8.17
C PRO A 478 -10.04 -16.76 9.23
N LYS A 479 -10.00 -17.55 10.30
CA LYS A 479 -10.90 -17.44 11.46
C LYS A 479 -10.74 -16.11 12.20
N ASP A 480 -9.56 -15.50 12.22
CA ASP A 480 -9.20 -14.31 13.01
C ASP A 480 -9.12 -13.04 12.16
N GLN A 481 -9.39 -13.14 10.85
CA GLN A 481 -9.45 -11.99 9.97
C GLN A 481 -10.78 -11.23 10.14
N ALA A 482 -10.70 -9.92 10.38
CA ALA A 482 -11.87 -9.05 10.41
C ALA A 482 -12.56 -8.97 9.04
N TYR A 483 -11.80 -9.09 7.95
CA TYR A 483 -12.29 -9.04 6.57
C TYR A 483 -11.53 -10.05 5.70
N PRO A 484 -12.14 -10.62 4.65
CA PRO A 484 -11.41 -11.42 3.68
C PRO A 484 -10.34 -10.58 2.96
N ALA A 485 -9.23 -11.21 2.58
CA ALA A 485 -8.07 -10.56 1.96
C ALA A 485 -8.41 -9.59 0.81
N SER A 486 -9.41 -9.92 -0.02
CA SER A 486 -9.84 -9.10 -1.16
C SER A 486 -10.51 -7.77 -0.78
N LYS A 487 -10.99 -7.61 0.47
CA LYS A 487 -11.64 -6.38 0.94
C LYS A 487 -10.67 -5.35 1.51
N TYR A 488 -9.41 -5.70 1.75
CA TYR A 488 -8.41 -4.75 2.23
C TYR A 488 -7.96 -3.81 1.10
N PRO A 489 -8.25 -2.50 1.18
CA PRO A 489 -7.96 -1.58 0.09
C PRO A 489 -6.49 -1.16 0.10
N GLY A 490 -5.80 -1.31 -1.04
CA GLY A 490 -4.43 -0.82 -1.25
C GLY A 490 -4.42 0.31 -2.27
N TYR A 491 -3.55 1.30 -2.06
CA TYR A 491 -3.37 2.41 -2.98
C TYR A 491 -1.90 2.72 -3.15
N THR A 492 -1.52 3.11 -4.37
CA THR A 492 -0.24 3.77 -4.64
C THR A 492 -0.54 5.16 -5.20
N ALA A 493 0.27 6.14 -4.80
CA ALA A 493 0.31 7.47 -5.39
C ALA A 493 1.55 7.60 -6.27
N MET A 494 1.47 8.36 -7.35
CA MET A 494 2.57 8.49 -8.30
C MET A 494 2.74 9.93 -8.77
N LEU A 495 3.99 10.30 -9.02
CA LEU A 495 4.38 11.57 -9.66
C LEU A 495 5.07 11.29 -11.00
N PRO A 496 4.82 12.12 -12.03
CA PRO A 496 5.50 11.97 -13.31
C PRO A 496 6.98 12.40 -13.18
N LEU A 497 7.85 11.76 -13.92
CA LEU A 497 9.25 12.17 -14.10
C LEU A 497 9.42 12.89 -15.45
N PRO A 498 10.37 13.84 -15.58
CA PRO A 498 10.64 14.48 -16.85
C PRO A 498 11.10 13.49 -17.93
N LYS A 499 10.81 13.82 -19.19
CA LYS A 499 11.13 12.97 -20.34
C LYS A 499 12.62 12.97 -20.68
N GLU A 500 13.33 14.02 -20.32
CA GLU A 500 14.74 14.21 -20.68
C GLU A 500 15.66 13.34 -19.79
N ALA A 501 16.91 13.17 -20.22
CA ALA A 501 17.93 12.60 -19.34
C ALA A 501 18.32 13.66 -18.29
N GLY A 502 18.46 13.27 -17.02
CA GLY A 502 18.75 14.24 -15.97
C GLY A 502 18.91 13.63 -14.60
N ARG A 503 19.13 14.49 -13.61
CA ARG A 503 19.11 14.13 -12.19
C ARG A 503 17.85 14.70 -11.56
N TYR A 504 17.06 13.84 -10.94
CA TYR A 504 15.81 14.17 -10.27
C TYR A 504 15.90 13.80 -8.81
N GLN A 505 15.63 14.77 -7.93
CA GLN A 505 15.78 14.60 -6.50
C GLN A 505 14.40 14.66 -5.82
N PHE A 506 14.20 13.78 -4.85
CA PHE A 506 12.99 13.66 -4.07
C PHE A 506 13.34 13.56 -2.58
N MET A 507 12.69 14.37 -1.77
CA MET A 507 12.61 14.11 -0.34
C MET A 507 11.41 13.22 -0.08
N VAL A 508 11.64 12.13 0.64
CA VAL A 508 10.64 11.15 1.01
C VAL A 508 10.48 11.14 2.51
N TYR A 509 9.30 11.51 2.99
CA TYR A 509 8.90 11.25 4.37
C TYR A 509 8.10 9.95 4.41
N ALA A 510 8.46 9.04 5.30
CA ALA A 510 7.86 7.72 5.38
C ALA A 510 7.65 7.36 6.86
N GLY A 511 6.54 7.84 7.44
CA GLY A 511 6.42 7.83 8.90
C GLY A 511 5.05 8.19 9.44
N PRO A 512 4.96 8.41 10.76
CA PRO A 512 3.71 8.72 11.45
C PRO A 512 3.20 10.12 11.10
N LEU A 513 1.90 10.28 10.88
CA LEU A 513 1.29 11.58 10.62
C LEU A 513 1.00 12.30 11.94
N ALA A 514 2.05 12.86 12.54
CA ALA A 514 1.99 13.53 13.84
C ALA A 514 2.54 14.95 13.76
N ASP A 515 1.92 15.90 14.48
CA ASP A 515 2.39 17.29 14.52
C ASP A 515 3.90 17.44 14.82
N PRO A 516 4.50 16.78 15.83
CA PRO A 516 5.91 17.03 16.16
C PRO A 516 6.85 16.61 15.03
N THR A 517 6.58 15.49 14.35
CA THR A 517 7.42 14.98 13.26
C THR A 517 7.26 15.84 12.01
N LEU A 518 6.03 16.20 11.65
CA LEU A 518 5.77 17.03 10.47
C LEU A 518 6.26 18.48 10.67
N LYS A 519 6.17 19.04 11.88
CA LYS A 519 6.77 20.36 12.19
C LYS A 519 8.30 20.32 12.14
N ALA A 520 8.91 19.23 12.60
CA ALA A 520 10.36 19.05 12.47
C ALA A 520 10.76 18.98 10.99
N LEU A 521 9.98 18.25 10.19
CA LEU A 521 10.16 18.17 8.74
C LEU A 521 10.00 19.54 8.06
N ASP A 522 8.96 20.31 8.40
CA ASP A 522 8.74 21.66 7.87
C ASP A 522 9.91 22.60 8.19
N ARG A 523 10.38 22.61 9.45
CA ARG A 523 11.54 23.41 9.86
C ARG A 523 12.80 23.04 9.12
N ALA A 524 13.03 21.74 8.91
CA ALA A 524 14.20 21.25 8.20
C ALA A 524 14.15 21.53 6.70
N ASN A 525 12.97 21.84 6.16
CA ASN A 525 12.71 22.08 4.75
C ASN A 525 12.26 23.51 4.43
N ALA A 526 12.45 24.44 5.37
CA ALA A 526 12.20 25.84 5.14
C ALA A 526 13.15 26.38 4.07
N ASN A 527 12.63 27.16 3.12
CA ASN A 527 13.45 27.80 2.11
C ASN A 527 14.27 28.97 2.70
N SER A 528 15.13 29.60 1.90
CA SER A 528 15.97 30.74 2.34
C SER A 528 15.18 31.97 2.80
N LYS A 529 13.88 32.03 2.50
CA LYS A 529 12.95 33.09 2.96
C LYS A 529 12.17 32.69 4.22
N GLY A 530 12.39 31.49 4.75
CA GLY A 530 11.69 30.94 5.91
C GLY A 530 10.31 30.38 5.61
N GLU A 531 9.90 30.25 4.33
CA GLU A 531 8.64 29.62 3.95
C GLU A 531 8.80 28.10 4.01
N THR A 532 7.84 27.44 4.66
CA THR A 532 7.82 25.98 4.84
C THR A 532 6.90 25.30 3.82
N PRO A 533 7.13 24.01 3.48
CA PRO A 533 6.25 23.25 2.59
C PRO A 533 4.86 22.93 3.15
N GLU A 534 4.58 23.25 4.42
CA GLU A 534 3.29 23.04 5.09
C GLU A 534 2.92 21.55 5.22
N TYR A 535 3.88 20.68 5.54
CA TYR A 535 3.64 19.25 5.75
C TYR A 535 2.64 18.97 6.88
N VAL A 536 2.52 19.87 7.86
CA VAL A 536 1.50 19.78 8.92
C VAL A 536 0.08 19.66 8.34
N ASP A 537 -0.21 20.24 7.18
CA ASP A 537 -1.54 20.15 6.56
C ASP A 537 -1.91 18.70 6.17
N ALA A 538 -0.95 17.78 6.07
CA ALA A 538 -1.20 16.36 5.82
C ALA A 538 -2.21 15.75 6.82
N ILE A 539 -2.22 16.22 8.07
CA ILE A 539 -3.12 15.74 9.13
C ILE A 539 -4.52 16.35 9.05
N ALA A 540 -4.73 17.43 8.30
CA ALA A 540 -5.97 18.18 8.31
C ALA A 540 -7.13 17.38 7.69
N PHE A 541 -8.29 17.40 8.38
CA PHE A 541 -9.53 16.77 7.94
C PHE A 541 -10.52 17.82 7.46
N ARG A 542 -10.75 17.90 6.14
CA ARG A 542 -11.70 18.86 5.56
C ARG A 542 -13.06 18.20 5.29
N GLY A 543 -13.93 18.18 6.31
CA GLY A 543 -15.36 17.85 6.20
C GLY A 543 -16.27 19.09 6.13
N PHE A 544 -17.59 18.92 5.95
CA PHE A 544 -18.57 20.03 5.85
C PHE A 544 -18.60 20.94 7.09
N PHE A 545 -18.28 20.41 8.28
CA PHE A 545 -18.20 21.16 9.54
C PHE A 545 -16.77 21.53 9.96
N SER A 546 -15.76 21.27 9.12
CA SER A 546 -14.33 21.47 9.44
C SER A 546 -14.01 22.88 9.94
N PHE A 547 -14.65 23.91 9.38
CA PHE A 547 -14.44 25.30 9.80
C PHE A 547 -14.72 25.54 11.31
N ILE A 548 -15.61 24.76 11.91
CA ILE A 548 -15.93 24.84 13.34
C ILE A 548 -15.18 23.77 14.13
N THR A 549 -15.11 22.55 13.61
CA THR A 549 -14.57 21.40 14.35
C THR A 549 -13.05 21.41 14.45
N GLU A 550 -12.33 21.90 13.44
CA GLU A 550 -10.87 21.92 13.39
C GLU A 550 -10.22 22.85 14.43
N PRO A 551 -10.57 24.16 14.52
CA PRO A 551 -9.98 25.02 15.55
C PRO A 551 -10.33 24.55 16.96
N PHE A 552 -11.51 23.94 17.12
CA PHE A 552 -11.95 23.40 18.38
C PHE A 552 -11.20 22.12 18.76
N ALA A 553 -11.02 21.18 17.83
CA ALA A 553 -10.22 19.97 18.03
C ALA A 553 -8.76 20.33 18.34
N ALA A 554 -8.18 21.32 17.65
CA ALA A 554 -6.85 21.82 17.93
C ALA A 554 -6.74 22.37 19.37
N LEU A 555 -7.70 23.18 19.81
CA LEU A 555 -7.76 23.66 21.19
C LEU A 555 -7.84 22.51 22.21
N LEU A 556 -8.74 21.55 21.99
CA LEU A 556 -8.87 20.37 22.85
C LEU A 556 -7.57 19.56 22.91
N PHE A 557 -6.88 19.43 21.77
CA PHE A 557 -5.61 18.72 21.70
C PHE A 557 -4.50 19.42 22.48
N VAL A 558 -4.43 20.76 22.42
CA VAL A 558 -3.47 21.55 23.22
C VAL A 558 -3.70 21.32 24.71
N ILE A 559 -4.96 21.38 25.16
CA ILE A 559 -5.31 21.12 26.56
C ILE A 559 -5.00 19.66 26.95
N MET A 560 -5.28 18.70 26.07
CA MET A 560 -4.98 17.29 26.31
C MET A 560 -3.48 17.01 26.39
N LYS A 561 -2.67 17.65 25.54
CA LYS A 561 -1.20 17.60 25.61
C LYS A 561 -0.68 18.19 26.92
N PHE A 562 -1.25 19.30 27.38
CA PHE A 562 -0.91 19.88 28.68
C PHE A 562 -1.20 18.91 29.83
N PHE A 563 -2.37 18.26 29.84
CA PHE A 563 -2.67 17.25 30.85
C PHE A 563 -1.80 15.99 30.72
N LYS A 564 -1.41 15.60 29.50
CA LYS A 564 -0.50 14.48 29.29
C LYS A 564 0.89 14.80 29.84
N PHE A 565 1.36 16.03 29.65
CA PHE A 565 2.61 16.51 30.23
C PHE A 565 2.59 16.44 31.77
N LEU A 566 1.46 16.76 32.40
CA LEU A 566 1.31 16.69 33.86
C LEU A 566 1.16 15.26 34.42
N THR A 567 0.43 14.40 33.71
CA THR A 567 0.00 13.09 34.24
C THR A 567 0.77 11.91 33.69
N GLY A 568 1.48 12.07 32.58
CA GLY A 568 2.13 10.98 31.85
C GLY A 568 1.15 10.00 31.20
N SER A 569 -0.18 10.18 31.25
CA SER A 569 -1.16 9.24 30.69
C SER A 569 -2.20 9.90 29.79
N TRP A 570 -2.38 9.38 28.57
CA TRP A 570 -3.37 9.92 27.63
C TRP A 570 -4.81 9.66 28.11
N GLY A 571 -5.08 8.51 28.74
CA GLY A 571 -6.40 8.20 29.29
C GLY A 571 -6.80 9.16 30.42
N ILE A 572 -5.89 9.46 31.35
CA ILE A 572 -6.13 10.45 32.42
C ILE A 572 -6.34 11.85 31.82
N SER A 573 -5.58 12.22 30.78
CA SER A 573 -5.78 13.49 30.08
C SER A 573 -7.17 13.64 29.50
N ILE A 574 -7.75 12.57 28.94
CA ILE A 574 -9.14 12.57 28.45
C ILE A 574 -10.13 12.83 29.60
N ILE A 575 -9.93 12.19 30.76
CA ILE A 575 -10.78 12.39 31.95
C ILE A 575 -10.68 13.84 32.46
N LEU A 576 -9.46 14.37 32.60
CA LEU A 576 -9.23 15.76 33.05
C LEU A 576 -9.81 16.78 32.08
N LEU A 577 -9.62 16.57 30.78
CA LEU A 577 -10.24 17.39 29.74
C LEU A 577 -11.77 17.38 29.91
N THR A 578 -12.37 16.21 30.14
CA THR A 578 -13.81 16.07 30.39
C THR A 578 -14.26 16.87 31.61
N ILE A 579 -13.50 16.86 32.70
CA ILE A 579 -13.78 17.63 33.92
C ILE A 579 -13.80 19.13 33.61
N VAL A 580 -12.76 19.65 32.96
CA VAL A 580 -12.68 21.08 32.60
C VAL A 580 -13.88 21.51 31.76
N LEU A 581 -14.25 20.70 30.78
CA LEU A 581 -15.38 21.01 29.91
C LEU A 581 -16.71 20.99 30.66
N LYS A 582 -16.92 20.03 31.57
CA LYS A 582 -18.11 19.97 32.42
C LYS A 582 -18.19 21.18 33.35
N LEU A 583 -17.07 21.65 33.87
CA LEU A 583 -17.01 22.85 34.70
C LEU A 583 -17.33 24.11 33.88
N LEU A 584 -16.78 24.23 32.68
CA LEU A 584 -17.06 25.37 31.78
C LEU A 584 -18.54 25.41 31.37
N LEU A 585 -19.14 24.25 31.10
CA LEU A 585 -20.56 24.13 30.74
C LEU A 585 -21.50 24.04 31.96
N TYR A 586 -20.96 24.05 33.18
CA TYR A 586 -21.74 23.95 34.42
C TYR A 586 -22.89 24.95 34.51
N PRO A 587 -22.72 26.26 34.29
CA PRO A 587 -23.80 27.23 34.43
C PRO A 587 -24.96 26.97 33.45
N LEU A 588 -24.62 26.60 32.20
CA LEU A 588 -25.59 26.26 31.17
C LEU A 588 -26.38 24.99 31.54
N ASN A 589 -25.68 23.94 31.97
CA ASN A 589 -26.28 22.69 32.40
C ASN A 589 -27.17 22.88 33.64
N ALA A 590 -26.73 23.69 34.62
CA ALA A 590 -27.51 24.02 35.80
C ALA A 590 -28.81 24.77 35.44
N TRP A 591 -28.74 25.70 34.46
CA TRP A 591 -29.92 26.38 33.92
C TRP A 591 -30.91 25.41 33.28
N SER A 592 -30.40 24.46 32.49
CA SER A 592 -31.24 23.41 31.87
C SER A 592 -31.88 22.49 32.91
N ILE A 593 -31.12 22.03 33.91
CA ILE A 593 -31.63 21.21 35.02
C ILE A 593 -32.73 21.96 35.80
N ARG A 594 -32.55 23.26 36.07
CA ARG A 594 -33.58 24.09 36.72
C ARG A 594 -34.85 24.18 35.88
N SER A 595 -34.74 24.37 34.56
CA SER A 595 -35.91 24.38 33.67
C SER A 595 -36.65 23.04 33.66
N MET A 596 -35.91 21.93 33.56
CA MET A 596 -36.49 20.58 33.61
C MET A 596 -37.22 20.31 34.93
N ARG A 597 -36.70 20.78 36.07
CA ARG A 597 -37.40 20.68 37.37
C ARG A 597 -38.71 21.47 37.40
N ARG A 598 -38.72 22.69 36.84
CA ARG A 598 -39.97 23.47 36.73
C ARG A 598 -41.00 22.76 35.86
N MET A 599 -40.56 22.14 34.74
CA MET A 599 -41.44 21.31 33.91
C MET A 599 -41.99 20.09 34.67
N GLN A 600 -41.15 19.40 35.46
CA GLN A 600 -41.59 18.27 36.28
C GLN A 600 -42.67 18.68 37.29
N LYS A 601 -42.56 19.87 37.91
CA LYS A 601 -43.61 20.42 38.80
C LYS A 601 -44.91 20.77 38.06
N LEU A 602 -44.84 21.15 36.79
CA LEU A 602 -46.01 21.41 35.95
C LEU A 602 -46.66 20.13 35.40
N SER A 603 -45.96 18.99 35.44
CA SER A 603 -46.45 17.71 34.94
C SER A 603 -47.86 17.29 35.41
N PRO A 604 -48.24 17.39 36.69
CA PRO A 604 -49.60 17.03 37.12
C PRO A 604 -50.67 17.91 36.47
N TYR A 605 -50.43 19.22 36.34
CA TYR A 605 -51.35 20.15 35.68
C TYR A 605 -51.46 19.89 34.18
N ILE A 606 -50.36 19.51 33.53
CA ILE A 606 -50.37 19.10 32.13
C ILE A 606 -51.25 17.84 31.96
N GLN A 607 -51.18 16.89 32.88
CA GLN A 607 -52.04 15.70 32.86
C GLN A 607 -53.51 16.04 33.05
N GLU A 608 -53.85 16.98 33.96
CA GLU A 608 -55.22 17.47 34.14
C GLU A 608 -55.77 18.11 32.85
N ILE A 609 -54.98 18.95 32.17
CA ILE A 609 -55.35 19.56 30.88
C ILE A 609 -55.57 18.48 29.81
N GLN A 610 -54.67 17.50 29.71
CA GLN A 610 -54.78 16.40 28.75
C GLN A 610 -56.03 15.53 29.00
N GLN A 611 -56.38 15.28 30.26
CA GLN A 611 -57.59 14.55 30.63
C GLN A 611 -58.85 15.37 30.33
N LYS A 612 -58.87 16.66 30.67
CA LYS A 612 -60.00 17.58 30.44
C LYS A 612 -60.32 17.75 28.95
N TYR A 613 -59.30 17.82 28.09
CA TYR A 613 -59.45 18.04 26.65
C TYR A 613 -59.12 16.80 25.80
N LYS A 614 -59.36 15.58 26.32
CA LYS A 614 -59.04 14.32 25.62
C LYS A 614 -59.64 14.20 24.21
N ARG A 615 -60.79 14.86 23.96
CA ARG A 615 -61.48 14.89 22.65
C ARG A 615 -61.06 16.07 21.74
N GLU A 616 -60.25 17.01 22.25
CA GLU A 616 -59.83 18.25 21.56
C GLU A 616 -58.31 18.46 21.68
N PRO A 617 -57.47 17.66 20.98
CA PRO A 617 -56.01 17.67 21.15
C PRO A 617 -55.36 19.02 20.80
N LYS A 618 -55.92 19.76 19.83
CA LYS A 618 -55.43 21.11 19.49
C LYS A 618 -55.63 22.10 20.63
N ARG A 619 -56.75 22.02 21.34
CA ARG A 619 -57.05 22.88 22.50
C ARG A 619 -56.19 22.51 23.70
N ALA A 620 -55.98 21.22 23.93
CA ALA A 620 -55.04 20.73 24.95
C ALA A 620 -53.62 21.30 24.73
N GLN A 621 -53.11 21.29 23.49
CA GLN A 621 -51.79 21.84 23.17
C GLN A 621 -51.69 23.35 23.41
N MET A 622 -52.74 24.13 23.07
CA MET A 622 -52.77 25.57 23.33
C MET A 622 -52.75 25.90 24.82
N GLU A 623 -53.55 25.20 25.63
CA GLU A 623 -53.58 25.39 27.09
C GLU A 623 -52.26 24.97 27.76
N ILE A 624 -51.63 23.89 27.30
CA ILE A 624 -50.29 23.48 27.75
C ILE A 624 -49.25 24.57 27.43
N MET A 625 -49.31 25.15 26.23
CA MET A 625 -48.39 26.24 25.85
C MET A 625 -48.67 27.52 26.66
N ALA A 626 -49.93 27.84 26.94
CA ALA A 626 -50.31 28.96 27.80
C ALA A 626 -49.79 28.75 29.23
N LEU A 627 -49.90 27.55 29.78
CA LEU A 627 -49.37 27.17 31.10
C LEU A 627 -47.84 27.34 31.16
N TYR A 628 -47.12 26.91 30.12
CA TYR A 628 -45.66 27.12 30.01
C TYR A 628 -45.31 28.61 29.95
N LYS A 629 -46.06 29.41 29.17
CA LYS A 629 -45.85 30.86 29.04
C LYS A 629 -46.10 31.60 30.35
N MET A 630 -47.16 31.25 31.08
CA MET A 630 -47.48 31.83 32.40
C MET A 630 -46.38 31.57 33.42
N ASN A 631 -45.80 30.36 33.42
CA ASN A 631 -44.74 29.96 34.35
C ASN A 631 -43.32 30.27 33.84
N LYS A 632 -43.19 30.98 32.72
CA LYS A 632 -41.90 31.32 32.08
C LYS A 632 -41.00 30.10 31.88
N VAL A 633 -41.59 28.96 31.53
CA VAL A 633 -40.88 27.70 31.25
C VAL A 633 -40.78 27.55 29.74
N ASN A 634 -39.57 27.35 29.23
CA ASN A 634 -39.34 27.08 27.81
C ASN A 634 -38.98 25.60 27.61
N PRO A 635 -39.75 24.83 26.81
CA PRO A 635 -39.48 23.41 26.56
C PRO A 635 -38.15 23.15 25.85
N ILE A 636 -37.63 24.12 25.06
CA ILE A 636 -36.36 23.99 24.32
C ILE A 636 -35.15 24.08 25.27
N THR A 637 -35.30 24.76 26.41
CA THR A 637 -34.23 24.89 27.41
C THR A 637 -33.75 23.54 27.97
N GLY A 638 -34.61 22.51 27.94
CA GLY A 638 -34.24 21.15 28.35
C GLY A 638 -33.30 20.44 27.38
N CYS A 639 -33.32 20.78 26.08
CA CYS A 639 -32.46 20.16 25.08
C CYS A 639 -31.28 21.04 24.65
N LEU A 640 -31.19 22.29 25.12
CA LEU A 640 -30.08 23.19 24.78
C LEU A 640 -28.69 22.64 25.14
N PRO A 641 -28.47 21.97 26.30
CA PRO A 641 -27.19 21.33 26.59
C PRO A 641 -26.79 20.29 25.55
N LEU A 642 -27.76 19.49 25.09
CA LEU A 642 -27.52 18.46 24.08
C LEU A 642 -27.09 19.09 22.74
N LEU A 643 -27.75 20.17 22.32
CA LEU A 643 -27.42 20.87 21.08
C LEU A 643 -25.99 21.45 21.10
N ILE A 644 -25.57 22.04 22.22
CA ILE A 644 -24.21 22.58 22.37
C ILE A 644 -23.18 21.45 22.48
N GLN A 645 -23.57 20.30 23.04
CA GLN A 645 -22.69 19.15 23.19
C GLN A 645 -22.47 18.38 21.88
N ILE A 646 -23.36 18.47 20.88
CA ILE A 646 -23.21 17.75 19.60
C ILE A 646 -21.96 18.20 18.82
N PRO A 647 -21.70 19.50 18.55
CA PRO A 647 -20.48 19.93 17.89
C PRO A 647 -19.22 19.55 18.68
N PHE A 648 -19.29 19.65 20.01
CA PHE A 648 -18.23 19.22 20.92
C PHE A 648 -17.92 17.73 20.72
N LEU A 649 -18.96 16.90 20.70
CA LEU A 649 -18.85 15.46 20.52
C LEU A 649 -18.19 15.12 19.18
N ILE A 650 -18.60 15.77 18.10
CA ILE A 650 -18.02 15.56 16.77
C ILE A 650 -16.54 15.91 16.78
N ALA A 651 -16.16 17.06 17.35
CA ALA A 651 -14.77 17.47 17.43
C ALA A 651 -13.91 16.53 18.30
N MET A 652 -14.46 16.04 19.42
CA MET A 652 -13.76 15.07 20.27
C MET A 652 -13.64 13.72 19.58
N PHE A 653 -14.68 13.27 18.86
CA PHE A 653 -14.64 12.05 18.06
C PHE A 653 -13.55 12.13 17.00
N ASP A 654 -13.51 13.23 16.24
CA ASP A 654 -12.50 13.46 15.22
C ASP A 654 -11.10 13.51 15.86
N LEU A 655 -10.92 14.22 16.97
CA LEU A 655 -9.65 14.31 17.69
C LEU A 655 -9.14 12.93 18.13
N LEU A 656 -9.98 12.15 18.82
CA LEU A 656 -9.59 10.87 19.38
C LEU A 656 -9.33 9.82 18.29
N LYS A 657 -10.07 9.90 17.18
CA LYS A 657 -9.87 9.01 16.04
C LYS A 657 -8.64 9.36 15.22
N SER A 658 -8.43 10.65 14.92
CA SER A 658 -7.40 11.12 13.98
C SER A 658 -6.01 11.32 14.59
N SER A 659 -5.92 11.47 15.92
CA SER A 659 -4.64 11.76 16.55
C SER A 659 -3.74 10.52 16.55
N PHE A 660 -2.64 10.60 15.80
CA PHE A 660 -1.59 9.58 15.82
C PHE A 660 -1.08 9.28 17.23
N LEU A 661 -0.94 10.30 18.09
CA LEU A 661 -0.37 10.15 19.44
C LEU A 661 -1.23 9.27 20.37
N LEU A 662 -2.50 9.04 20.03
CA LEU A 662 -3.39 8.16 20.77
C LEU A 662 -3.33 6.72 20.25
N ARG A 663 -2.80 6.49 19.04
CA ARG A 663 -2.65 5.15 18.48
C ARG A 663 -1.66 4.35 19.33
N GLY A 664 -2.11 3.23 19.87
CA GLY A 664 -1.32 2.37 20.76
C GLY A 664 -0.96 3.02 22.10
N ALA A 665 -1.62 4.12 22.47
CA ALA A 665 -1.50 4.66 23.81
C ALA A 665 -2.26 3.76 24.79
N SER A 666 -1.54 3.12 25.73
CA SER A 666 -2.15 2.34 26.80
C SER A 666 -2.67 3.26 27.92
N PHE A 667 -3.79 2.87 28.53
CA PHE A 667 -4.35 3.48 29.73
C PHE A 667 -4.35 2.52 30.92
N ILE A 668 -4.86 1.30 30.73
CA ILE A 668 -4.82 0.21 31.72
C ILE A 668 -4.16 -0.98 31.03
N PRO A 669 -2.87 -1.25 31.30
CA PRO A 669 -2.14 -2.34 30.66
C PRO A 669 -2.88 -3.67 30.78
N GLY A 670 -3.07 -4.36 29.66
CA GLY A 670 -3.77 -5.65 29.58
C GLY A 670 -5.30 -5.57 29.48
N TRP A 671 -5.90 -4.37 29.50
CA TRP A 671 -7.31 -4.15 29.16
C TRP A 671 -7.49 -3.05 28.11
N ILE A 672 -6.84 -1.90 28.30
CA ILE A 672 -6.92 -0.74 27.40
C ILE A 672 -5.52 -0.42 26.92
N ASP A 673 -5.05 -1.15 25.92
CA ASP A 673 -3.73 -1.00 25.33
C ASP A 673 -3.69 -0.04 24.14
N ASN A 674 -4.86 0.35 23.62
CA ASN A 674 -4.96 1.28 22.51
C ASN A 674 -6.23 2.14 22.63
N LEU A 675 -6.03 3.44 22.89
CA LEU A 675 -7.14 4.41 22.99
C LEU A 675 -7.92 4.62 21.69
N THR A 676 -7.37 4.23 20.52
CA THR A 676 -8.05 4.37 19.22
C THR A 676 -8.78 3.11 18.77
N ALA A 677 -8.58 1.99 19.46
CA ALA A 677 -9.30 0.73 19.24
C ALA A 677 -10.38 0.51 20.33
N PRO A 678 -11.38 -0.36 20.09
CA PRO A 678 -12.30 -0.82 21.14
C PRO A 678 -11.55 -1.39 22.36
N ASP A 679 -12.15 -1.33 23.55
CA ASP A 679 -11.55 -1.92 24.76
C ASP A 679 -11.75 -3.42 24.77
N VAL A 680 -10.69 -4.21 24.92
CA VAL A 680 -10.76 -5.67 24.92
C VAL A 680 -10.32 -6.18 26.28
N LEU A 681 -11.27 -6.66 27.09
CA LEU A 681 -10.96 -7.22 28.40
C LEU A 681 -10.47 -8.67 28.30
N PHE A 682 -11.11 -9.45 27.45
CA PHE A 682 -10.70 -10.81 27.09
C PHE A 682 -11.32 -11.21 25.74
N SER A 683 -10.72 -12.20 25.08
CA SER A 683 -11.16 -12.73 23.80
C SER A 683 -11.35 -14.25 23.84
N TRP A 684 -12.04 -14.82 22.84
CA TRP A 684 -12.28 -16.26 22.69
C TRP A 684 -12.23 -16.69 21.22
N GLU A 685 -12.05 -17.99 20.97
CA GLU A 685 -11.82 -18.51 19.62
C GLU A 685 -13.05 -18.48 18.71
N THR A 686 -14.23 -18.86 19.24
CA THR A 686 -15.46 -19.02 18.45
C THR A 686 -16.38 -17.81 18.57
N PRO A 687 -16.68 -17.07 17.48
CA PRO A 687 -17.49 -15.86 17.58
C PRO A 687 -18.88 -16.15 18.16
N ILE A 688 -19.28 -15.41 19.19
CA ILE A 688 -20.61 -15.47 19.79
C ILE A 688 -21.54 -14.57 18.97
N TRP A 689 -22.76 -15.04 18.73
CA TRP A 689 -23.78 -14.27 18.00
C TRP A 689 -23.97 -12.88 18.63
N PHE A 690 -23.88 -11.83 17.82
CA PHE A 690 -23.87 -10.38 18.14
C PHE A 690 -22.69 -9.81 18.92
N ILE A 691 -22.02 -10.57 19.77
CA ILE A 691 -20.93 -10.05 20.62
C ILE A 691 -19.58 -10.11 19.89
N GLY A 692 -19.39 -11.06 18.97
CA GLY A 692 -18.13 -11.23 18.25
C GLY A 692 -17.15 -12.12 19.00
N LYS A 693 -15.86 -11.79 18.96
CA LYS A 693 -14.77 -12.56 19.59
C LYS A 693 -14.18 -11.92 20.84
N GLU A 694 -14.54 -10.67 21.10
CA GLU A 694 -13.91 -9.81 22.08
C GLU A 694 -14.99 -9.28 23.03
N PHE A 695 -14.66 -9.23 24.32
CA PHE A 695 -15.54 -8.66 25.34
C PHE A 695 -15.14 -7.22 25.69
N HIS A 696 -16.05 -6.28 25.43
CA HIS A 696 -15.82 -4.86 25.69
C HIS A 696 -16.62 -4.41 26.92
N LEU A 697 -15.91 -4.02 27.98
CA LEU A 697 -16.50 -3.70 29.29
C LEU A 697 -16.94 -2.23 29.39
N LEU A 698 -16.19 -1.27 28.84
CA LEU A 698 -16.53 0.16 28.93
C LEU A 698 -17.93 0.50 28.38
N PRO A 699 -18.37 -0.04 27.22
CA PRO A 699 -19.72 0.20 26.70
C PRO A 699 -20.81 -0.31 27.65
N ILE A 700 -20.59 -1.46 28.30
CA ILE A 700 -21.53 -2.05 29.26
C ILE A 700 -21.62 -1.16 30.49
N LEU A 701 -20.49 -0.70 31.02
CA LEU A 701 -20.46 0.26 32.13
C LEU A 701 -21.15 1.57 31.77
N LEU A 702 -20.94 2.08 30.55
CA LEU A 702 -21.65 3.24 30.02
C LEU A 702 -23.17 3.00 30.04
N GLY A 703 -23.62 1.86 29.53
CA GLY A 703 -25.03 1.45 29.54
C GLY A 703 -25.63 1.40 30.95
N VAL A 704 -24.90 0.84 31.91
CA VAL A 704 -25.29 0.80 33.32
C VAL A 704 -25.41 2.21 33.91
N VAL A 705 -24.45 3.09 33.64
CA VAL A 705 -24.52 4.49 34.11
C VAL A 705 -25.69 5.24 33.47
N MET A 706 -25.93 5.06 32.17
CA MET A 706 -27.07 5.66 31.47
C MET A 706 -28.40 5.17 32.05
N PHE A 707 -28.52 3.87 32.30
CA PHE A 707 -29.70 3.28 32.93
C PHE A 707 -29.90 3.81 34.36
N ALA A 708 -28.83 3.86 35.16
CA ALA A 708 -28.87 4.42 36.51
C ALA A 708 -29.29 5.89 36.50
N GLN A 709 -28.75 6.70 35.58
CA GLN A 709 -29.10 8.12 35.43
C GLN A 709 -30.59 8.29 35.08
N GLN A 710 -31.13 7.45 34.22
CA GLN A 710 -32.56 7.44 33.88
C GLN A 710 -33.42 7.09 35.09
N LYS A 711 -33.03 6.06 35.86
CA LYS A 711 -33.73 5.67 37.09
C LYS A 711 -33.69 6.77 38.14
N ILE A 712 -32.54 7.40 38.39
CA ILE A 712 -32.42 8.53 39.34
C ILE A 712 -33.33 9.69 38.90
N SER A 713 -33.43 9.95 37.60
CA SER A 713 -34.30 10.99 37.05
C SER A 713 -35.79 10.64 37.10
N ALA A 714 -36.14 9.35 37.15
CA ALA A 714 -37.50 8.85 37.29
C ALA A 714 -37.96 8.76 38.77
N VAL A 715 -37.07 8.40 39.70
CA VAL A 715 -37.36 8.21 41.14
C VAL A 715 -37.86 9.48 41.84
N LYS A 716 -37.56 10.68 41.33
CA LYS A 716 -38.04 11.95 41.89
C LYS A 716 -39.46 12.36 41.48
N ARG A 717 -40.23 11.46 40.85
CA ARG A 717 -41.58 11.75 40.33
C ARG A 717 -42.63 11.10 41.22
N SER A 718 -43.18 11.85 42.17
CA SER A 718 -44.24 11.38 43.07
C SER A 718 -45.61 11.44 42.37
N GLY A 719 -46.13 10.29 41.90
CA GLY A 719 -47.48 10.15 41.34
C GLY A 719 -47.64 8.95 40.38
N PRO A 720 -48.87 8.51 40.04
CA PRO A 720 -49.08 7.43 39.08
C PRO A 720 -48.60 7.85 37.67
N ALA A 721 -47.70 7.05 37.09
CA ALA A 721 -47.08 7.35 35.80
C ALA A 721 -48.10 7.33 34.65
N SER A 722 -48.22 8.43 33.90
CA SER A 722 -49.06 8.53 32.70
C SER A 722 -48.47 7.74 31.52
N ASP A 723 -49.28 7.41 30.52
CA ASP A 723 -48.82 6.66 29.32
C ASP A 723 -47.66 7.37 28.61
N GLN A 724 -47.69 8.70 28.56
CA GLN A 724 -46.62 9.51 27.98
C GLN A 724 -45.32 9.44 28.80
N GLN A 725 -45.41 9.29 30.13
CA GLN A 725 -44.24 9.12 31.00
C GLN A 725 -43.66 7.71 30.89
N ARG A 726 -44.50 6.68 30.81
CA ARG A 726 -44.07 5.29 30.53
C ARG A 726 -43.38 5.20 29.19
N GLN A 727 -43.89 5.89 28.17
CA GLN A 727 -43.26 5.96 26.85
C GLN A 727 -41.88 6.63 26.91
N GLN A 728 -41.71 7.71 27.68
CA GLN A 728 -40.40 8.37 27.86
C GLN A 728 -39.39 7.47 28.59
N GLU A 729 -39.81 6.73 29.61
CA GLU A 729 -38.95 5.79 30.33
C GLU A 729 -38.56 4.58 29.47
N ALA A 730 -39.51 4.05 28.70
CA ALA A 730 -39.25 2.99 27.73
C ALA A 730 -38.29 3.45 26.63
N MET A 731 -38.51 4.66 26.08
CA MET A 731 -37.63 5.25 25.07
C MET A 731 -36.23 5.52 25.64
N GLY A 732 -36.12 5.98 26.89
CA GLY A 732 -34.84 6.11 27.58
C GLY A 732 -34.12 4.77 27.69
N THR A 733 -34.80 3.75 28.20
CA THR A 733 -34.21 2.41 28.40
C THR A 733 -33.74 1.82 27.05
N MET A 734 -34.57 1.96 26.02
CA MET A 734 -34.22 1.57 24.65
C MET A 734 -33.00 2.34 24.13
N MET A 735 -32.92 3.65 24.38
CA MET A 735 -31.78 4.48 23.96
C MET A 735 -30.50 4.06 24.69
N ALA A 736 -30.57 3.71 25.98
CA ALA A 736 -29.42 3.20 26.73
C ALA A 736 -28.90 1.87 26.15
N LEU A 737 -29.81 0.94 25.82
CA LEU A 737 -29.44 -0.32 25.16
C LEU A 737 -28.84 -0.09 23.77
N LEU A 738 -29.47 0.77 22.96
CA LEU A 738 -29.00 1.10 21.61
C LEU A 738 -27.62 1.75 21.66
N PHE A 739 -27.40 2.73 22.54
CA PHE A 739 -26.09 3.36 22.68
C PHE A 739 -25.06 2.36 23.21
N THR A 740 -25.39 1.50 24.16
CA THR A 740 -24.47 0.44 24.61
C THR A 740 -24.00 -0.43 23.45
N PHE A 741 -24.94 -0.86 22.59
CA PHE A 741 -24.60 -1.65 21.40
C PHE A 741 -23.80 -0.87 20.36
N MET A 742 -24.12 0.41 20.16
CA MET A 742 -23.40 1.29 19.23
C MET A 742 -21.96 1.55 19.69
N PHE A 743 -21.77 1.92 20.97
CA PHE A 743 -20.48 2.19 21.57
C PHE A 743 -19.65 0.92 21.78
N TYR A 744 -20.24 -0.27 21.65
CA TYR A 744 -19.53 -1.54 21.70
C TYR A 744 -18.35 -1.55 20.73
N ASN A 745 -18.52 -1.02 19.53
CA ASN A 745 -17.50 -1.04 18.49
C ASN A 745 -16.69 0.27 18.38
N PHE A 746 -16.83 1.17 19.35
CA PHE A 746 -16.21 2.49 19.30
C PHE A 746 -14.86 2.52 20.03
N PRO A 747 -13.96 3.46 19.68
CA PRO A 747 -12.67 3.60 20.36
C PRO A 747 -12.81 3.75 21.87
N SER A 748 -11.96 3.05 22.63
CA SER A 748 -11.94 3.07 24.09
C SER A 748 -11.72 4.48 24.65
N GLY A 749 -10.90 5.32 24.00
CA GLY A 749 -10.73 6.73 24.39
C GLY A 749 -12.03 7.53 24.33
N LEU A 750 -12.87 7.26 23.33
CA LEU A 750 -14.19 7.89 23.22
C LEU A 750 -15.14 7.34 24.30
N ASN A 751 -15.11 6.04 24.56
CA ASN A 751 -15.90 5.42 25.62
C ASN A 751 -15.50 5.97 27.01
N ILE A 752 -14.21 6.18 27.27
CA ILE A 752 -13.69 6.83 28.50
C ILE A 752 -14.23 8.24 28.65
N TYR A 753 -14.18 9.05 27.58
CA TYR A 753 -14.75 10.39 27.56
C TYR A 753 -16.25 10.37 27.92
N TRP A 754 -17.02 9.50 27.26
CA TRP A 754 -18.46 9.40 27.49
C TRP A 754 -18.79 8.91 28.90
N PHE A 755 -18.11 7.87 29.37
CA PHE A 755 -18.28 7.33 30.71
C PHE A 755 -17.98 8.39 31.77
N SER A 756 -16.85 9.08 31.65
CA SER A 756 -16.47 10.18 32.56
C SER A 756 -17.48 11.33 32.51
N SER A 757 -17.92 11.71 31.30
CA SER A 757 -18.91 12.77 31.08
C SER A 757 -20.26 12.44 31.72
N MET A 758 -20.70 11.18 31.65
CA MET A 758 -21.94 10.71 32.27
C MET A 758 -21.83 10.66 33.80
N LEU A 759 -20.74 10.12 34.35
CA LEU A 759 -20.50 10.12 35.80
C LEU A 759 -20.50 11.54 36.37
N LEU A 760 -19.75 12.44 35.75
CA LEU A 760 -19.74 13.86 36.13
C LEU A 760 -21.13 14.51 35.97
N GLY A 761 -21.88 14.11 34.96
CA GLY A 761 -23.26 14.55 34.76
C GLY A 761 -24.19 14.11 35.90
N VAL A 762 -24.07 12.87 36.38
CA VAL A 762 -24.81 12.36 37.54
C VAL A 762 -24.43 13.13 38.81
N VAL A 763 -23.14 13.34 39.04
CA VAL A 763 -22.63 14.15 40.17
C VAL A 763 -23.18 15.58 40.09
N GLN A 764 -23.08 16.22 38.92
CA GLN A 764 -23.59 17.57 38.68
C GLN A 764 -25.10 17.65 38.92
N GLN A 765 -25.86 16.68 38.42
CA GLN A 765 -27.30 16.60 38.64
C GLN A 765 -27.61 16.44 40.12
N TRP A 766 -26.86 15.61 40.86
CA TRP A 766 -27.02 15.42 42.30
C TRP A 766 -26.72 16.71 43.09
N VAL A 767 -25.61 17.39 42.82
CA VAL A 767 -25.22 18.66 43.46
C VAL A 767 -26.25 19.76 43.16
N THR A 768 -26.57 19.99 41.88
CA THR A 768 -27.54 21.00 41.45
C THR A 768 -28.91 20.73 42.07
N ASN A 769 -29.28 19.45 42.17
CA ASN A 769 -30.53 19.03 42.77
C ASN A 769 -30.63 19.33 44.27
N LYS A 770 -29.50 19.28 44.99
CA LYS A 770 -29.39 19.59 46.41
C LYS A 770 -29.42 21.10 46.66
N ILE A 771 -28.80 21.88 45.76
CA ILE A 771 -28.81 23.35 45.83
C ILE A 771 -30.19 23.94 45.53
N LEU A 772 -30.90 23.39 44.54
CA LEU A 772 -32.23 23.85 44.10
C LEU A 772 -33.36 23.37 45.04
N ASP A 773 -33.18 23.45 46.35
CA ASP A 773 -34.10 22.94 47.39
C ASP A 773 -35.59 23.21 47.08
N GLU A 774 -36.48 22.27 47.46
CA GLU A 774 -37.91 22.29 47.08
C GLU A 774 -38.61 23.62 47.35
N LYS A 775 -38.22 24.29 48.44
CA LYS A 775 -38.73 25.60 48.89
C LYS A 775 -38.42 26.73 47.90
N HIS A 776 -37.25 26.74 47.28
CA HIS A 776 -36.89 27.78 46.29
C HIS A 776 -37.73 27.66 45.01
N LEU A 777 -38.05 26.44 44.57
CA LEU A 777 -38.85 26.22 43.37
C LEU A 777 -40.36 26.39 43.59
N GLN A 778 -40.87 26.35 44.83
CA GLN A 778 -42.30 26.56 45.11
C GLN A 778 -42.72 28.01 44.90
N HIS A 779 -41.83 28.97 45.16
CA HIS A 779 -42.09 30.40 44.99
C HIS A 779 -42.03 30.87 43.52
N GLU A 780 -41.54 30.03 42.60
CA GLU A 780 -41.34 30.38 41.19
C GLU A 780 -42.45 29.91 40.24
N VAL A 781 -43.31 28.98 40.69
CA VAL A 781 -44.39 28.41 39.87
C VAL A 781 -45.71 29.02 40.32
N ILE A 782 -46.33 29.82 39.45
CA ILE A 782 -47.60 30.49 39.71
C ILE A 782 -48.72 29.53 39.30
N ILE A 783 -49.30 28.84 40.28
CA ILE A 783 -50.44 27.94 40.08
C ILE A 783 -51.69 28.69 40.46
N ASN A 784 -52.43 29.19 39.48
CA ASN A 784 -53.70 29.85 39.73
C ASN A 784 -54.78 28.78 39.93
N LYS A 785 -55.05 28.39 41.19
CA LYS A 785 -56.05 27.37 41.55
C LYS A 785 -57.52 27.78 41.32
N LYS A 786 -57.77 28.93 40.69
CA LYS A 786 -59.13 29.41 40.37
C LYS A 786 -59.31 29.58 38.87
N ARG A 787 -59.79 28.53 38.20
CA ARG A 787 -60.73 28.62 37.07
C ARG A 787 -61.33 27.28 36.69
#